data_AF-A0A813M2S8-F1
#
_entry.id   AF-A0A813M2S8-F1
#
_cell.length_a   1.000
_cell.length_b   1.000
_cell.length_c   1.000
_cell.angle_alpha   90.00
_cell.angle_beta   90.00
_cell.angle_gamma   90.00
#
_symmetry.space_group_name_H-M   'P 1'
#
loop_
_entity.id
_entity.type
_entity.pdbx_description
1 polymer ?
#
loop_
_entity_poly.entity_id
_entity_poly.type
_entity_poly.pdbx_seq_one_letter_code
_entity_poly.pdbx_strand_id
1 'polypeptide(L)'
;MLAPMDITFEHGVLKRGTKVICYLKDDQDEFLETDRLKDLIMKHSAFVGFPITLRMEHRQEEEVEVVEDGELEKQKKVTVSHAWELINKNKPLWLRPASEVTHEEYADLYKWLAGDWEDHLAVKHVVSSGQVDFRALLYCPKNPPKDMFDMGKMSQRFCIRLYVRRVFIKEFNDLIPKWMGFIKGIVDSDDMPLNISREMLQQNSILKHIKISLAKQVFQMFNELAKDKEKYKVFHESFSQCLKLGIYEDSANRDQISPLLRYHSSKSGEDLVSLDDYISRMKPGQRYILYITGRTKRDASRSPHAEGLKRDGYEVLYMYDPVDEYAVQFLKEYKGFEVLSCMSMDAARLLDHRSEADLKAELEPLRLRLGELLCEAQGLGLVSSVALASGMPADCCSRLAAAADANELPVLELNFKHGLLKELGKHASVARGAKPSPEEQQVLRDLAQLLFDMGALHGAEPDDPRRVDTCDKCQELIQGLSAGEQEAGATDLPPLGAALRAEVVAESVEIGQTQVAGRQAGPLLSCGSYVRVAREDRARRAMISFVDDATVDVLYPRPKGAGQEEEEEGVPMKLVQRLADFELDVAGRAGEASAFQESLFKTATASKEQGNQLFKLKDFDAAAERYGAVLAAFAARSVRRGDQVLVVAASDAGPRTIQLGTVTSVDAEGNCELSKFSGEFQASSLLPVCHELLPLHTSVYMNRARCRQNLGRHREAAQDLTAVVSLWKAADRRLLEADPEMKDAEVKGLYTAEYLRGRSRLALGLARQAAQDVRDALARNPPAATVKQLKQLRIEVQAAQEKQREVNGPLAKELAKTVIAMRGGPKIF
;
A
#
# COMPACT_ATOMS: atom_id res chain seq x y z
N MET A 1 68.74 10.48 50.28
CA MET A 1 69.27 11.75 49.76
C MET A 1 69.14 11.69 48.26
N LEU A 2 68.28 12.53 47.66
CA LEU A 2 68.30 12.72 46.21
C LEU A 2 69.55 13.53 45.88
N ALA A 3 70.34 13.08 44.90
CA ALA A 3 71.41 13.92 44.37
C ALA A 3 70.79 15.21 43.81
N PRO A 4 71.44 16.38 43.96
CA PRO A 4 70.93 17.60 43.34
C PRO A 4 70.90 17.39 41.82
N MET A 5 69.71 17.47 41.22
CA MET A 5 69.60 17.60 39.77
C MET A 5 70.42 18.80 39.32
N ASP A 6 71.13 18.65 38.21
CA ASP A 6 72.05 19.65 37.69
C ASP A 6 71.28 20.88 37.15
N ILE A 7 70.94 21.80 38.06
CA ILE A 7 70.26 23.07 37.74
C ILE A 7 71.15 24.05 36.97
N THR A 8 72.43 23.72 36.79
CA THR A 8 73.43 24.50 36.07
C THR A 8 73.32 24.32 34.54
N PHE A 9 72.17 24.70 33.98
CA PHE A 9 72.03 25.00 32.55
C PHE A 9 72.86 26.25 32.19
N GLU A 10 74.18 26.07 32.08
CA GLU A 10 75.13 27.05 31.56
C GLU A 10 74.86 27.31 30.08
N HIS A 11 73.91 28.20 29.82
CA HIS A 11 74.08 29.16 28.73
C HIS A 11 74.66 30.40 29.38
N GLY A 12 75.88 30.77 28.95
CA GLY A 12 76.61 31.91 29.50
C GLY A 12 75.85 33.23 29.37
N VAL A 13 76.38 34.27 30.03
CA VAL A 13 75.75 35.59 30.21
C VAL A 13 74.98 36.05 28.96
N LEU A 14 73.65 36.19 29.11
CA LEU A 14 72.73 36.61 28.05
C LEU A 14 73.07 38.02 27.56
N LYS A 15 73.75 38.12 26.41
CA LYS A 15 74.12 39.42 25.82
C LYS A 15 72.93 40.21 25.26
N ARG A 16 71.85 39.52 24.86
CA ARG A 16 70.60 40.10 24.33
C ARG A 16 69.47 39.05 24.39
N GLY A 17 68.23 39.49 24.59
CA GLY A 17 67.05 38.62 24.60
C GLY A 17 66.60 38.23 26.02
N THR A 18 65.78 37.17 26.10
CA THR A 18 65.20 36.65 27.36
C THR A 18 65.34 35.13 27.40
N LYS A 19 65.70 34.58 28.56
CA LYS A 19 65.56 33.15 28.89
C LYS A 19 64.34 33.01 29.81
N VAL A 20 63.35 32.23 29.38
CA VAL A 20 62.22 31.83 30.22
C VAL A 20 62.54 30.44 30.77
N ILE A 21 62.49 30.28 32.09
CA ILE A 21 62.65 28.98 32.76
C ILE A 21 61.27 28.61 33.29
N CYS A 22 60.63 27.64 32.65
CA CYS A 22 59.34 27.11 33.07
C CYS A 22 59.58 25.94 34.04
N TYR A 23 59.36 26.16 35.32
CA TYR A 23 59.22 25.06 36.28
C TYR A 23 57.88 24.39 36.02
N LEU A 24 57.91 23.19 35.44
CA LEU A 24 56.71 22.39 35.18
C LEU A 24 56.10 21.91 36.51
N LYS A 25 54.82 21.58 36.48
CA LYS A 25 54.14 20.91 37.58
C LYS A 25 54.31 19.40 37.46
N ASP A 26 54.20 18.71 38.58
CA ASP A 26 54.30 17.24 38.71
C ASP A 26 53.33 16.47 37.79
N ASP A 27 52.25 17.09 37.30
CA ASP A 27 51.25 16.51 36.40
C ASP A 27 51.48 16.83 34.91
N GLN A 28 52.59 17.48 34.55
CA GLN A 28 52.83 18.06 33.21
C GLN A 28 54.14 17.57 32.55
N ASP A 29 54.62 16.38 32.95
CA ASP A 29 55.83 15.75 32.42
C ASP A 29 55.79 15.48 30.91
N GLU A 30 54.61 15.45 30.26
CA GLU A 30 54.49 15.30 28.80
C GLU A 30 55.26 16.39 28.02
N PHE A 31 55.47 17.58 28.60
CA PHE A 31 56.26 18.64 27.96
C PHE A 31 57.77 18.47 28.10
N LEU A 32 58.25 17.42 28.76
CA LEU A 32 59.65 16.99 28.72
C LEU A 32 59.92 16.06 27.53
N GLU A 33 58.88 15.48 26.93
CA GLU A 33 59.01 14.59 25.77
C GLU A 33 59.35 15.38 24.50
N THR A 34 60.46 14.99 23.85
CA THR A 34 60.98 15.71 22.67
C THR A 34 59.99 15.69 21.50
N ASP A 35 59.33 14.55 21.26
CA ASP A 35 58.34 14.42 20.19
C ASP A 35 57.07 15.25 20.47
N ARG A 36 56.62 15.30 21.73
CA ARG A 36 55.50 16.17 22.15
C ARG A 36 55.80 17.64 21.88
N LEU A 37 57.00 18.10 22.24
CA LEU A 37 57.44 19.48 21.95
C LEU A 37 57.53 19.75 20.44
N LYS A 38 58.08 18.81 19.67
CA LYS A 38 58.19 18.88 18.21
C LYS A 38 56.82 19.00 17.54
N ASP A 39 55.85 18.19 17.95
CA ASP A 39 54.47 18.25 17.47
C ASP A 39 53.79 19.59 17.80
N LEU A 40 53.98 20.10 19.02
CA LEU A 40 53.45 21.41 19.42
C LEU A 40 54.05 22.56 18.61
N ILE A 41 55.36 22.53 18.36
CA ILE A 41 56.04 23.51 17.48
C ILE A 41 55.50 23.40 16.05
N MET A 42 55.37 22.19 15.49
CA MET A 42 54.89 21.98 14.13
C MET A 42 53.41 22.33 13.97
N LYS A 43 52.59 22.15 15.01
CA LYS A 43 51.18 22.54 15.02
C LYS A 43 50.99 24.05 15.09
N HIS A 44 51.64 24.73 16.04
CA HIS A 44 51.35 26.13 16.35
C HIS A 44 52.31 27.14 15.69
N SER A 45 53.54 26.72 15.38
CA SER A 45 54.66 27.61 15.03
C SER A 45 55.41 27.23 13.73
N ALA A 46 54.93 26.25 12.95
CA ALA A 46 55.59 25.79 11.72
C ALA A 46 55.90 26.88 10.67
N PHE A 47 55.17 28.01 10.70
CA PHE A 47 55.32 29.12 9.76
C PHE A 47 55.75 30.44 10.42
N VAL A 48 56.16 30.41 11.68
CA VAL A 48 56.77 31.58 12.35
C VAL A 48 58.07 31.93 11.63
N GLY A 49 58.24 33.20 11.25
CA GLY A 49 59.36 33.66 10.42
C GLY A 49 60.75 33.69 11.08
N PHE A 50 60.90 33.07 12.25
CA PHE A 50 62.17 32.95 12.97
C PHE A 50 62.51 31.46 13.15
N PRO A 51 63.79 31.05 13.04
CA PRO A 51 64.17 29.67 13.22
C PRO A 51 63.94 29.21 14.66
N ILE A 52 63.22 28.11 14.83
CA ILE A 52 62.94 27.45 16.11
C ILE A 52 63.74 26.15 16.15
N THR A 53 64.73 26.09 17.04
CA THR A 53 65.57 24.91 17.26
C THR A 53 65.16 24.17 18.53
N LEU A 54 65.01 22.85 18.44
CA LEU A 54 64.79 21.97 19.59
C LEU A 54 66.06 21.14 19.84
N ARG A 55 66.39 20.90 21.11
CA ARG A 55 67.51 20.03 21.49
C ARG A 55 67.03 18.59 21.48
N MET A 56 67.49 17.81 20.51
CA MET A 56 67.15 16.40 20.32
C MET A 56 68.21 15.50 20.98
N GLU A 57 67.79 14.35 21.50
CA GLU A 57 68.67 13.25 21.92
C GLU A 57 68.81 12.26 20.76
N HIS A 58 70.05 11.96 20.35
CA HIS A 58 70.35 10.93 19.34
C HIS A 58 71.11 9.78 19.99
N ARG A 59 70.54 8.58 19.90
CA ARG A 59 71.17 7.32 20.32
C ARG A 59 71.79 6.64 19.11
N GLN A 60 73.10 6.42 19.15
CA GLN A 60 73.82 5.59 18.18
C GLN A 60 74.24 4.30 18.87
N GLU A 61 73.81 3.16 18.35
CA GLU A 61 74.29 1.84 18.78
C GLU A 61 75.48 1.44 17.91
N GLU A 62 76.66 1.32 18.51
CA GLU A 62 77.85 0.75 17.86
C GLU A 62 78.12 -0.64 18.46
N GLU A 63 78.32 -1.65 17.62
CA GLU A 63 78.90 -2.93 18.07
C GLU A 63 80.39 -2.72 18.30
N VAL A 64 80.82 -2.86 19.55
CA VAL A 64 82.23 -2.75 19.94
C VAL A 64 82.68 -4.13 20.40
N GLU A 65 83.74 -4.63 19.77
CA GLU A 65 84.37 -5.88 20.17
C GLU A 65 85.20 -5.65 21.43
N VAL A 66 84.83 -6.33 22.52
CA VAL A 66 85.46 -6.25 23.83
C VAL A 66 85.98 -7.64 24.18
N VAL A 67 87.20 -7.71 24.70
CA VAL A 67 87.82 -8.98 25.12
C VAL A 67 87.69 -9.12 26.62
N GLU A 68 86.78 -9.97 27.07
CA GLU A 68 86.67 -10.45 28.45
C GLU A 68 87.07 -11.93 28.51
N ASP A 69 87.86 -12.30 29.53
CA ASP A 69 88.43 -13.65 29.76
C ASP A 69 89.09 -14.36 28.57
N GLY A 70 89.48 -13.61 27.53
CA GLY A 70 90.21 -14.11 26.36
C GLY A 70 89.33 -14.55 25.19
N GLU A 71 88.01 -14.43 25.31
CA GLU A 71 87.08 -14.58 24.18
C GLU A 71 86.64 -13.20 23.63
N LEU A 72 86.23 -13.18 22.37
CA LEU A 72 85.89 -11.97 21.62
C LEU A 72 84.37 -11.75 21.68
N GLU A 73 83.92 -10.94 22.63
CA GLU A 73 82.49 -10.64 22.79
C GLU A 73 82.09 -9.35 22.06
N LYS A 74 80.92 -9.39 21.42
CA LYS A 74 80.31 -8.22 20.78
C LYS A 74 79.39 -7.50 21.76
N GLN A 75 79.88 -6.41 22.35
CA GLN A 75 79.10 -5.59 23.26
C GLN A 75 78.48 -4.40 22.52
N LYS A 76 77.19 -4.14 22.76
CA LYS A 76 76.48 -2.98 22.21
C LYS A 76 76.77 -1.74 23.05
N LYS A 77 77.52 -0.78 22.49
CA LYS A 77 77.76 0.52 23.11
C LYS A 77 76.75 1.54 22.58
N VAL A 78 75.88 2.03 23.47
CA VAL A 78 74.93 3.09 23.15
C VAL A 78 75.57 4.44 23.47
N THR A 79 75.94 5.20 22.43
CA THR A 79 76.41 6.58 22.59
C THR A 79 75.23 7.54 22.49
N VAL A 80 74.99 8.30 23.55
CA VAL A 80 73.94 9.32 23.61
C VAL A 80 74.54 10.69 23.34
N SER A 81 74.11 11.33 22.25
CA SER A 81 74.54 12.67 21.85
C SER A 81 73.36 13.64 21.82
N HIS A 82 73.62 14.94 21.96
CA HIS A 82 72.59 15.97 21.90
C HIS A 82 72.91 16.97 20.80
N ALA A 83 71.94 17.25 19.93
CA ALA A 83 72.07 18.21 18.84
C ALA A 83 70.90 19.22 18.85
N TRP A 84 71.13 20.43 18.34
CA TRP A 84 70.06 21.41 18.11
C TRP A 84 69.57 21.27 16.67
N GLU A 85 68.34 20.80 16.49
CA GLU A 85 67.70 20.66 15.18
C GLU A 85 66.72 21.80 14.90
N LEU A 86 66.76 22.36 13.69
CA LEU A 86 65.74 23.30 13.20
C LEU A 86 64.44 22.56 12.93
N ILE A 87 63.36 22.91 13.64
CA ILE A 87 62.07 22.22 13.54
C ILE A 87 61.15 22.85 12.47
N ASN A 88 60.96 24.16 12.49
CA ASN A 88 60.06 24.86 11.57
C ASN A 88 60.69 25.10 10.18
N LYS A 89 60.96 24.01 9.45
CA LYS A 89 61.56 24.04 8.10
C LYS A 89 60.59 24.53 7.00
N ASN A 90 59.29 24.63 7.30
CA ASN A 90 58.24 24.90 6.32
C ASN A 90 58.20 26.38 5.92
N LYS A 91 58.26 26.66 4.61
CA LYS A 91 58.15 28.02 4.06
C LYS A 91 56.66 28.39 3.87
N PRO A 92 56.21 29.59 4.26
CA PRO A 92 54.82 30.03 4.04
C PRO A 92 54.59 30.43 2.58
N LEU A 93 54.28 29.44 1.73
CA LEU A 93 54.22 29.62 0.26
C LEU A 93 53.12 30.60 -0.18
N TRP A 94 52.02 30.74 0.56
CA TRP A 94 50.94 31.71 0.31
C TRP A 94 51.37 33.18 0.48
N LEU A 95 52.56 33.44 1.02
CA LEU A 95 53.10 34.79 1.14
C LEU A 95 53.98 35.20 -0.04
N ARG A 96 54.42 34.26 -0.87
CA ARG A 96 55.23 34.49 -2.08
C ARG A 96 54.33 34.75 -3.29
N PRO A 97 54.80 35.51 -4.30
CA PRO A 97 54.12 35.57 -5.60
C PRO A 97 53.95 34.17 -6.20
N ALA A 98 52.76 33.87 -6.71
CA ALA A 98 52.45 32.53 -7.23
C ALA A 98 53.37 32.08 -8.38
N SER A 99 53.96 33.02 -9.11
CA SER A 99 54.94 32.82 -10.19
C SER A 99 56.32 32.37 -9.70
N GLU A 100 56.64 32.56 -8.42
CA GLU A 100 57.94 32.21 -7.84
C GLU A 100 57.94 30.86 -7.13
N VAL A 101 56.78 30.19 -7.00
CA VAL A 101 56.62 28.92 -6.27
C VAL A 101 56.55 27.77 -7.27
N THR A 102 57.43 26.77 -7.11
CA THR A 102 57.47 25.62 -8.02
C THR A 102 56.37 24.61 -7.70
N HIS A 103 56.07 23.71 -8.65
CA HIS A 103 55.13 22.61 -8.42
C HIS A 103 55.58 21.69 -7.28
N GLU A 104 56.88 21.42 -7.18
CA GLU A 104 57.51 20.63 -6.12
C GLU A 104 57.27 21.27 -4.74
N GLU A 105 57.46 22.59 -4.61
CA GLU A 105 57.18 23.29 -3.35
C GLU A 105 55.70 23.19 -2.95
N TYR A 106 54.76 23.32 -3.90
CA TYR A 106 53.33 23.09 -3.63
C TYR A 106 53.03 21.64 -3.24
N ALA A 107 53.68 20.66 -3.87
CA ALA A 107 53.49 19.25 -3.60
C ALA A 107 54.01 18.84 -2.21
N ASP A 108 55.20 19.30 -1.81
CA ASP A 108 55.76 19.05 -0.49
C ASP A 108 54.90 19.67 0.63
N LEU A 109 54.40 20.90 0.42
CA LEU A 109 53.48 21.53 1.35
C LEU A 109 52.14 20.79 1.43
N TYR A 110 51.61 20.28 0.30
CA TYR A 110 50.41 19.45 0.28
C TYR A 110 50.61 18.14 1.05
N LYS A 111 51.68 17.39 0.81
CA LYS A 111 52.00 16.13 1.49
C LYS A 111 52.05 16.32 3.00
N TRP A 112 52.76 17.35 3.46
CA TRP A 112 52.80 17.72 4.88
C TRP A 112 51.45 18.15 5.45
N LEU A 113 50.66 18.93 4.69
CA LEU A 113 49.35 19.43 5.13
C LEU A 113 48.30 18.31 5.24
N ALA A 114 48.27 17.40 4.26
CA ALA A 114 47.26 16.36 4.12
C ALA A 114 47.64 15.03 4.81
N GLY A 115 48.92 14.81 5.13
CA GLY A 115 49.45 13.50 5.51
C GLY A 115 49.45 12.50 4.34
N ASP A 116 49.54 13.03 3.11
CA ASP A 116 49.53 12.26 1.87
C ASP A 116 50.97 12.00 1.40
N TRP A 117 51.16 10.93 0.62
CA TRP A 117 52.43 10.59 -0.02
C TRP A 117 52.40 10.86 -1.53
N GLU A 118 51.22 10.96 -2.14
CA GLU A 118 51.06 11.41 -3.53
C GLU A 118 51.00 12.95 -3.63
N ASP A 119 51.14 13.45 -4.86
CA ASP A 119 50.92 14.86 -5.18
C ASP A 119 49.42 15.17 -5.33
N HIS A 120 49.05 16.39 -4.95
CA HIS A 120 47.78 17.02 -5.29
C HIS A 120 47.45 17.00 -6.80
N LEU A 121 46.17 16.91 -7.13
CA LEU A 121 45.67 16.96 -8.52
C LEU A 121 45.63 18.40 -9.07
N ALA A 122 45.28 19.37 -8.21
CA ALA A 122 45.27 20.78 -8.53
C ALA A 122 45.51 21.64 -7.28
N VAL A 123 46.14 22.80 -7.46
CA VAL A 123 46.30 23.84 -6.44
C VAL A 123 45.76 25.16 -6.97
N LYS A 124 45.07 25.91 -6.10
CA LYS A 124 44.64 27.28 -6.33
C LYS A 124 45.32 28.20 -5.34
N HIS A 125 46.22 29.05 -5.83
CA HIS A 125 46.81 30.14 -5.05
C HIS A 125 45.88 31.35 -5.11
N VAL A 126 45.38 31.78 -3.95
CA VAL A 126 44.44 32.87 -3.79
C VAL A 126 45.10 34.02 -3.06
N VAL A 127 45.06 35.21 -3.65
CA VAL A 127 45.35 36.47 -2.96
C VAL A 127 44.08 37.31 -3.08
N SER A 128 43.40 37.51 -1.95
CA SER A 128 42.20 38.33 -1.84
C SER A 128 42.57 39.66 -1.20
N SER A 129 42.37 40.76 -1.91
CA SER A 129 42.44 42.13 -1.38
C SER A 129 41.09 42.83 -1.56
N GLY A 130 40.62 43.53 -0.52
CA GLY A 130 39.32 44.20 -0.55
C GLY A 130 38.71 44.44 0.83
N GLN A 131 37.51 43.92 1.07
CA GLN A 131 36.81 44.07 2.36
C GLN A 131 37.42 43.20 3.48
N VAL A 132 38.13 42.14 3.10
CA VAL A 132 38.89 41.26 3.99
C VAL A 132 40.15 40.85 3.24
N ASP A 133 41.31 41.20 3.77
CA ASP A 133 42.57 40.80 3.17
C ASP A 133 42.98 39.42 3.72
N PHE A 134 43.16 38.47 2.80
CA PHE A 134 43.62 37.12 3.13
C PHE A 134 44.31 36.46 1.94
N ARG A 135 45.18 35.50 2.25
CA ARG A 135 45.88 34.66 1.27
C ARG A 135 45.57 33.21 1.56
N ALA A 136 45.42 32.39 0.54
CA ALA A 136 45.10 30.98 0.72
C ALA A 136 45.74 30.08 -0.35
N LEU A 137 46.02 28.84 0.05
CA LEU A 137 46.30 27.74 -0.86
C LEU A 137 45.22 26.70 -0.67
N LEU A 138 44.51 26.38 -1.75
CA LEU A 138 43.48 25.35 -1.79
C LEU A 138 43.95 24.23 -2.71
N TYR A 139 43.82 22.99 -2.25
CA TYR A 139 44.30 21.79 -2.92
C TYR A 139 43.14 20.84 -3.17
N CYS A 140 43.03 20.34 -4.39
CA CYS A 140 42.28 19.14 -4.69
C CYS A 140 43.21 17.94 -4.52
N PRO A 141 42.93 17.01 -3.59
CA PRO A 141 43.61 15.71 -3.56
C PRO A 141 43.46 14.97 -4.88
N LYS A 142 44.37 14.03 -5.15
CA LYS A 142 44.27 13.13 -6.31
C LYS A 142 43.37 11.92 -6.03
N ASN A 143 43.42 11.39 -4.81
CA ASN A 143 42.60 10.27 -4.35
C ASN A 143 41.63 10.73 -3.26
N PRO A 144 40.44 10.12 -3.13
CA PRO A 144 39.53 10.39 -2.03
C PRO A 144 40.11 9.85 -0.69
N PRO A 145 39.94 10.57 0.44
CA PRO A 145 40.28 10.03 1.76
C PRO A 145 39.56 8.70 2.03
N LYS A 146 40.24 7.72 2.62
CA LYS A 146 39.68 6.36 2.86
C LYS A 146 38.36 6.37 3.64
N ASP A 147 38.16 7.37 4.48
CA ASP A 147 37.00 7.54 5.34
C ASP A 147 35.95 8.50 4.77
N MET A 148 36.13 9.04 3.56
CA MET A 148 35.39 10.18 2.98
C MET A 148 33.85 10.14 3.15
N PHE A 149 33.23 8.95 3.08
CA PHE A 149 31.77 8.75 3.22
C PHE A 149 31.34 8.10 4.55
N ASP A 150 32.25 7.98 5.54
CA ASP A 150 31.93 7.57 6.92
C ASP A 150 31.13 8.68 7.64
N MET A 151 29.81 8.47 7.69
CA MET A 151 28.82 9.38 8.31
C MET A 151 29.13 9.69 9.79
N GLY A 152 29.77 8.77 10.52
CA GLY A 152 30.11 8.97 11.93
C GLY A 152 31.23 9.99 12.16
N LYS A 153 32.04 10.26 11.14
CA LYS A 153 33.23 11.14 11.20
C LYS A 153 33.14 12.35 10.27
N MET A 154 32.18 12.38 9.36
CA MET A 154 32.03 13.45 8.35
C MET A 154 31.89 14.86 8.97
N SER A 155 31.32 14.98 10.17
CA SER A 155 31.20 16.24 10.91
C SER A 155 32.50 16.72 11.57
N GLN A 156 33.50 15.85 11.72
CA GLN A 156 34.79 16.14 12.36
C GLN A 156 35.95 16.33 11.36
N ARG A 157 35.69 16.33 10.04
CA ARG A 157 36.73 16.47 9.01
C ARG A 157 37.21 17.90 8.81
N PHE A 158 38.20 18.22 9.62
CA PHE A 158 39.06 19.38 9.53
C PHE A 158 39.93 19.35 8.25
N CYS A 159 39.65 20.28 7.33
CA CYS A 159 40.25 20.28 5.99
C CYS A 159 40.92 21.59 5.60
N ILE A 160 40.51 22.73 6.17
CA ILE A 160 41.18 24.02 5.99
C ILE A 160 41.76 24.50 7.32
N ARG A 161 43.08 24.72 7.36
CA ARG A 161 43.80 25.33 8.48
C ARG A 161 43.70 26.85 8.40
N LEU A 162 43.16 27.49 9.42
CA LEU A 162 43.16 28.94 9.55
C LEU A 162 44.36 29.41 10.35
N TYR A 163 45.08 30.36 9.78
CA TYR A 163 46.18 31.11 10.36
C TYR A 163 45.79 32.58 10.47
N VAL A 164 46.38 33.25 11.46
CA VAL A 164 46.35 34.71 11.57
C VAL A 164 47.77 35.18 11.78
N ARG A 165 48.28 36.00 10.85
CA ARG A 165 49.66 36.49 10.84
C ARG A 165 50.71 35.36 10.88
N ARG A 166 50.44 34.24 10.18
CA ARG A 166 51.21 32.97 10.19
C ARG A 166 51.14 32.14 11.48
N VAL A 167 50.34 32.51 12.48
CA VAL A 167 50.13 31.70 13.69
C VAL A 167 48.90 30.81 13.50
N PHE A 168 49.04 29.51 13.73
CA PHE A 168 47.91 28.57 13.62
C PHE A 168 46.86 28.87 14.69
N ILE A 169 45.61 28.99 14.26
CA ILE A 169 44.46 29.27 15.13
C ILE A 169 43.66 27.99 15.35
N LYS A 170 43.08 27.47 14.28
CA LYS A 170 42.24 26.27 14.31
C LYS A 170 42.06 25.73 12.90
N GLU A 171 41.70 24.46 12.79
CA GLU A 171 41.08 23.94 11.57
C GLU A 171 39.57 24.23 11.55
N PHE A 172 39.01 24.44 10.37
CA PHE A 172 37.61 24.79 10.16
C PHE A 172 36.91 23.84 9.18
N ASN A 173 35.72 23.38 9.58
CA ASN A 173 34.83 22.56 8.74
C ASN A 173 33.84 23.45 7.98
N ASP A 174 33.46 24.59 8.57
CA ASP A 174 32.40 25.46 8.05
C ASP A 174 32.86 26.50 7.02
N LEU A 175 34.17 26.57 6.70
CA LEU A 175 34.71 27.52 5.71
C LEU A 175 34.36 27.17 4.26
N ILE A 176 33.94 25.94 3.99
CA ILE A 176 33.48 25.45 2.69
C ILE A 176 32.17 24.64 2.86
N PRO A 177 31.38 24.43 1.79
CA PRO A 177 30.25 23.49 1.83
C PRO A 177 30.70 22.07 2.15
N LYS A 178 29.88 21.29 2.87
CA LYS A 178 30.22 19.91 3.29
C LYS A 178 30.51 18.98 2.11
N TRP A 179 29.76 19.12 1.02
CA TRP A 179 29.99 18.38 -0.22
C TRP A 179 31.36 18.68 -0.88
N MET A 180 31.96 19.85 -0.62
CA MET A 180 33.35 20.18 -1.01
C MET A 180 34.40 19.72 0.03
N GLY A 181 34.02 19.02 1.09
CA GLY A 181 34.85 18.74 2.27
C GLY A 181 36.11 17.91 2.04
N PHE A 182 36.40 17.49 0.80
CA PHE A 182 37.68 16.89 0.41
C PHE A 182 38.78 17.92 0.11
N ILE A 183 38.42 19.18 -0.15
CA ILE A 183 39.40 20.25 -0.43
C ILE A 183 40.25 20.53 0.80
N LYS A 184 41.57 20.36 0.66
CA LYS A 184 42.55 20.68 1.71
C LYS A 184 43.08 22.09 1.52
N GLY A 185 43.44 22.79 2.59
CA GLY A 185 44.00 24.13 2.41
C GLY A 185 44.51 24.85 3.64
N ILE A 186 45.14 25.98 3.37
CA ILE A 186 45.62 26.96 4.35
C ILE A 186 45.00 28.31 3.98
N VAL A 187 44.51 29.04 4.97
CA VAL A 187 44.03 30.42 4.87
C VAL A 187 44.75 31.24 5.93
N ASP A 188 45.38 32.35 5.54
CA ASP A 188 46.07 33.27 6.45
C ASP A 188 45.53 34.69 6.23
N SER A 189 45.12 35.37 7.31
CA SER A 189 44.57 36.72 7.27
C SER A 189 45.17 37.57 8.38
N ASP A 190 45.54 38.80 8.07
CA ASP A 190 46.17 39.73 9.02
C ASP A 190 45.15 40.55 9.83
N ASP A 191 43.88 40.55 9.38
CA ASP A 191 42.76 41.41 9.84
C ASP A 191 41.82 40.73 10.85
N MET A 192 41.97 39.43 11.09
CA MET A 192 41.05 38.66 11.92
C MET A 192 41.16 39.04 13.41
N PRO A 193 40.07 39.53 14.05
CA PRO A 193 40.09 39.85 15.48
C PRO A 193 40.10 38.56 16.31
N LEU A 194 41.25 38.26 16.92
CA LEU A 194 41.39 37.12 17.82
C LEU A 194 40.78 37.42 19.20
N ASN A 195 40.00 36.47 19.73
CA ASN A 195 39.56 36.51 21.11
C ASN A 195 40.72 36.14 22.07
N ILE A 196 40.53 36.35 23.37
CA ILE A 196 41.58 36.13 24.40
C ILE A 196 42.08 34.67 24.40
N SER A 197 41.21 33.68 24.18
CA SER A 197 41.62 32.26 24.12
C SER A 197 42.25 31.84 22.79
N ARG A 198 42.12 32.65 21.72
CA ARG A 198 42.49 32.32 20.33
C ARG A 198 41.83 31.06 19.73
N GLU A 199 40.89 30.43 20.43
CA GLU A 199 40.25 29.16 19.99
C GLU A 199 38.79 29.32 19.57
N MET A 200 38.11 30.36 20.05
CA MET A 200 36.71 30.65 19.73
C MET A 200 36.61 31.93 18.90
N LEU A 201 36.70 31.77 17.59
CA LEU A 201 36.37 32.84 16.65
C LEU A 201 34.86 33.11 16.68
N GLN A 202 34.50 34.32 17.10
CA GLN A 202 33.13 34.82 17.07
C GLN A 202 32.61 34.85 15.62
N GLN A 203 31.32 34.57 15.42
CA GLN A 203 30.69 34.60 14.09
C GLN A 203 30.68 36.02 13.52
N ASN A 204 31.76 36.38 12.82
CA ASN A 204 31.98 37.70 12.26
C ASN A 204 31.71 37.69 10.74
N SER A 205 31.28 38.83 10.20
CA SER A 205 31.07 39.06 8.76
C SER A 205 32.30 38.69 7.93
N ILE A 206 33.50 38.85 8.50
CA ILE A 206 34.78 38.48 7.91
C ILE A 206 34.81 37.00 7.48
N LEU A 207 34.44 36.06 8.37
CA LEU A 207 34.42 34.63 8.06
C LEU A 207 33.39 34.28 6.96
N LYS A 208 32.26 35.02 6.91
CA LYS A 208 31.24 34.86 5.86
C LYS A 208 31.79 35.27 4.49
N HIS A 209 32.53 36.38 4.41
CA HIS A 209 33.19 36.80 3.16
C HIS A 209 34.29 35.83 2.73
N ILE A 210 35.12 35.35 3.66
CA ILE A 210 36.13 34.31 3.38
C ILE A 210 35.44 33.07 2.81
N LYS A 211 34.39 32.53 3.45
CA LYS A 211 33.63 31.36 2.96
C LYS A 211 33.12 31.52 1.51
N ILE A 212 32.51 32.66 1.20
CA ILE A 212 31.99 32.95 -0.15
C ILE A 212 33.13 33.04 -1.16
N SER A 213 34.23 33.71 -0.81
CA SER A 213 35.40 33.86 -1.68
C SER A 213 36.10 32.52 -1.95
N LEU A 214 36.31 31.70 -0.91
CA LEU A 214 36.90 30.37 -1.03
C LEU A 214 36.05 29.44 -1.91
N ALA A 215 34.73 29.40 -1.70
CA ALA A 215 33.83 28.59 -2.53
C ALA A 215 33.93 28.97 -4.02
N LYS A 216 33.98 30.28 -4.33
CA LYS A 216 34.19 30.79 -5.69
C LYS A 216 35.54 30.36 -6.29
N GLN A 217 36.62 30.37 -5.49
CA GLN A 217 37.95 29.93 -5.94
C GLN A 217 38.00 28.40 -6.18
N VAL A 218 37.30 27.60 -5.36
CA VAL A 218 37.15 26.16 -5.58
C VAL A 218 36.37 25.89 -6.88
N PHE A 219 35.25 26.59 -7.12
CA PHE A 219 34.54 26.50 -8.41
C PHE A 219 35.42 26.91 -9.60
N GLN A 220 36.26 27.94 -9.45
CA GLN A 220 37.20 28.31 -10.50
C GLN A 220 38.22 27.19 -10.76
N MET A 221 38.75 26.55 -9.72
CA MET A 221 39.65 25.40 -9.84
C MET A 221 38.96 24.20 -10.52
N PHE A 222 37.70 23.90 -10.21
CA PHE A 222 36.93 22.85 -10.90
C PHE A 222 36.69 23.18 -12.39
N ASN A 223 36.42 24.45 -12.71
CA ASN A 223 36.27 24.91 -14.10
C ASN A 223 37.60 24.94 -14.88
N GLU A 224 38.73 25.09 -14.20
CA GLU A 224 40.07 24.95 -14.79
C GLU A 224 40.42 23.47 -15.02
N LEU A 225 40.14 22.60 -14.04
CA LEU A 225 40.21 21.14 -14.21
C LEU A 225 39.33 20.67 -15.37
N ALA A 226 38.11 21.19 -15.53
CA ALA A 226 37.17 20.79 -16.58
C ALA A 226 37.65 21.06 -18.03
N LYS A 227 38.72 21.85 -18.21
CA LYS A 227 39.36 22.10 -19.50
C LYS A 227 40.45 21.08 -19.85
N ASP A 228 40.97 20.35 -18.86
CA ASP A 228 41.99 19.32 -19.00
C ASP A 228 41.30 17.94 -18.89
N LYS A 229 41.02 17.29 -20.03
CA LYS A 229 40.21 16.05 -20.08
C LYS A 229 40.79 14.94 -19.18
N GLU A 230 42.11 14.81 -19.14
CA GLU A 230 42.78 13.76 -18.36
C GLU A 230 42.72 14.03 -16.85
N LYS A 231 43.04 15.27 -16.41
CA LYS A 231 42.89 15.62 -14.99
C LYS A 231 41.43 15.62 -14.54
N TYR A 232 40.51 16.03 -15.42
CA TYR A 232 39.09 16.00 -15.11
C TYR A 232 38.54 14.59 -14.94
N LYS A 233 39.06 13.62 -15.71
CA LYS A 233 38.70 12.21 -15.54
C LYS A 233 39.08 11.71 -14.15
N VAL A 234 40.32 11.95 -13.71
CA VAL A 234 40.79 11.60 -12.35
C VAL A 234 39.96 12.29 -11.26
N PHE A 235 39.64 13.57 -11.46
CA PHE A 235 38.76 14.33 -10.56
C PHE A 235 37.35 13.75 -10.47
N HIS A 236 36.73 13.43 -11.61
CA HIS A 236 35.36 12.91 -11.67
C HIS A 236 35.29 11.49 -11.09
N GLU A 237 36.22 10.60 -11.44
CA GLU A 237 36.31 9.25 -10.86
C GLU A 237 36.43 9.28 -9.33
N SER A 238 37.15 10.27 -8.78
CA SER A 238 37.37 10.41 -7.33
C SER A 238 36.25 11.16 -6.59
N PHE A 239 35.63 12.17 -7.21
CA PHE A 239 34.82 13.18 -6.51
C PHE A 239 33.43 13.44 -7.13
N SER A 240 33.03 12.71 -8.18
CA SER A 240 31.71 12.89 -8.83
C SER A 240 30.52 12.75 -7.87
N GLN A 241 30.58 11.82 -6.91
CA GLN A 241 29.52 11.66 -5.90
C GLN A 241 29.38 12.91 -5.02
N CYS A 242 30.46 13.63 -4.74
CA CYS A 242 30.41 14.91 -4.04
C CYS A 242 29.79 16.03 -4.86
N LEU A 243 30.02 16.08 -6.18
CA LEU A 243 29.31 17.02 -7.07
C LEU A 243 27.79 16.73 -7.04
N LYS A 244 27.41 15.45 -7.09
CA LYS A 244 26.01 15.00 -7.04
C LYS A 244 25.34 15.32 -5.69
N LEU A 245 26.07 15.18 -4.57
CA LEU A 245 25.63 15.68 -3.26
C LEU A 245 25.47 17.21 -3.26
N GLY A 246 26.34 17.94 -3.94
CA GLY A 246 26.21 19.40 -4.11
C GLY A 246 24.92 19.82 -4.82
N ILE A 247 24.46 19.07 -5.82
CA ILE A 247 23.15 19.29 -6.47
C ILE A 247 21.99 19.16 -5.47
N TYR A 248 22.09 18.23 -4.53
CA TYR A 248 21.10 18.03 -3.47
C TYR A 248 21.17 19.14 -2.40
N GLU A 249 22.34 19.35 -1.80
CA GLU A 249 22.52 20.25 -0.64
C GLU A 249 22.55 21.75 -0.97
N ASP A 250 23.13 22.15 -2.11
CA ASP A 250 23.50 23.53 -2.40
C ASP A 250 22.65 24.12 -3.53
N SER A 251 21.45 24.55 -3.18
CA SER A 251 20.51 25.18 -4.12
C SER A 251 21.01 26.50 -4.69
N ALA A 252 21.87 27.24 -3.96
CA ALA A 252 22.37 28.54 -4.38
C ALA A 252 23.47 28.43 -5.45
N ASN A 253 24.26 27.35 -5.45
CA ASN A 253 25.32 27.13 -6.43
C ASN A 253 25.00 26.03 -7.46
N ARG A 254 23.79 25.47 -7.48
CA ARG A 254 23.40 24.37 -8.39
C ARG A 254 23.76 24.65 -9.85
N ASP A 255 23.55 25.87 -10.34
CA ASP A 255 23.87 26.25 -11.73
C ASP A 255 25.39 26.27 -12.04
N GLN A 256 26.24 26.40 -11.02
CA GLN A 256 27.69 26.26 -11.14
C GLN A 256 28.16 24.79 -11.00
N ILE A 257 27.36 23.94 -10.34
CA ILE A 257 27.66 22.51 -10.14
C ILE A 257 27.21 21.68 -11.35
N SER A 258 26.04 21.96 -11.92
CA SER A 258 25.46 21.19 -13.04
C SER A 258 26.38 21.06 -14.26
N PRO A 259 27.12 22.09 -14.72
CA PRO A 259 28.08 21.98 -15.83
C PRO A 259 29.29 21.07 -15.53
N LEU A 260 29.56 20.76 -14.26
CA LEU A 260 30.63 19.85 -13.83
C LEU A 260 30.20 18.37 -13.87
N LEU A 261 28.89 18.08 -13.92
CA LEU A 261 28.41 16.71 -14.01
C LEU A 261 28.86 16.05 -15.31
N ARG A 262 29.20 14.75 -15.22
CA ARG A 262 29.44 13.88 -16.39
C ARG A 262 28.73 12.56 -16.18
N TYR A 263 28.21 12.02 -17.27
CA TYR A 263 27.46 10.77 -17.34
C TYR A 263 27.86 9.99 -18.59
N HIS A 264 27.65 8.68 -18.61
CA HIS A 264 27.62 7.97 -19.89
C HIS A 264 26.27 8.22 -20.57
N SER A 265 26.21 8.07 -21.90
CA SER A 265 24.97 8.15 -22.65
C SER A 265 24.81 7.00 -23.64
N SER A 266 23.61 6.88 -24.22
CA SER A 266 23.32 5.95 -25.30
C SER A 266 24.13 6.20 -26.59
N LYS A 267 24.83 7.34 -26.69
CA LYS A 267 25.67 7.71 -27.85
C LYS A 267 27.16 7.86 -27.50
N SER A 268 27.55 7.92 -26.23
CA SER A 268 28.96 8.12 -25.81
C SER A 268 29.76 6.82 -25.63
N GLY A 269 29.11 5.66 -25.56
CA GLY A 269 29.79 4.37 -25.36
C GLY A 269 30.49 4.31 -24.00
N GLU A 270 31.82 4.22 -24.00
CA GLU A 270 32.65 4.24 -22.79
C GLU A 270 33.15 5.63 -22.40
N ASP A 271 32.97 6.66 -23.23
CA ASP A 271 33.26 8.04 -22.82
C ASP A 271 32.18 8.60 -21.88
N LEU A 272 32.61 9.48 -20.99
CA LEU A 272 31.77 10.34 -20.16
C LEU A 272 31.52 11.66 -20.89
N VAL A 273 30.26 12.11 -20.92
CA VAL A 273 29.81 13.36 -21.57
C VAL A 273 29.21 14.32 -20.55
N SER A 274 29.35 15.62 -20.79
CA SER A 274 28.67 16.67 -20.02
C SER A 274 27.22 16.88 -20.48
N LEU A 275 26.46 17.65 -19.70
CA LEU A 275 25.13 18.10 -20.11
C LEU A 275 25.19 19.06 -21.33
N ASP A 276 26.28 19.82 -21.48
CA ASP A 276 26.51 20.68 -22.66
C ASP A 276 26.77 19.85 -23.92
N ASP A 277 27.57 18.79 -23.79
CA ASP A 277 27.80 17.82 -24.86
C ASP A 277 26.47 17.18 -25.30
N TYR A 278 25.62 16.78 -24.36
CA TYR A 278 24.28 16.26 -24.66
C TYR A 278 23.44 17.30 -25.42
N ILE A 279 23.37 18.55 -24.94
CA ILE A 279 22.60 19.63 -25.58
C ILE A 279 23.06 19.86 -27.03
N SER A 280 24.37 19.85 -27.29
CA SER A 280 24.94 20.02 -28.64
C SER A 280 24.49 18.94 -29.65
N ARG A 281 23.99 17.79 -29.17
CA ARG A 281 23.52 16.65 -29.97
C ARG A 281 22.00 16.41 -29.86
N MET A 282 21.27 17.31 -29.22
CA MET A 282 19.81 17.26 -29.17
C MET A 282 19.22 17.44 -30.57
N LYS A 283 18.10 16.78 -30.83
CA LYS A 283 17.39 16.93 -32.11
C LYS A 283 16.76 18.33 -32.22
N PRO A 284 16.56 18.86 -33.44
CA PRO A 284 15.71 20.03 -33.65
C PRO A 284 14.34 19.85 -32.99
N GLY A 285 13.93 20.80 -32.15
CA GLY A 285 12.65 20.77 -31.43
C GLY A 285 12.61 19.89 -30.17
N GLN A 286 13.67 19.17 -29.81
CA GLN A 286 13.74 18.41 -28.56
C GLN A 286 13.77 19.36 -27.36
N ARG A 287 12.86 19.18 -26.39
CA ARG A 287 12.75 20.00 -25.17
C ARG A 287 13.39 19.37 -23.92
N TYR A 288 13.59 18.06 -23.93
CA TYR A 288 13.95 17.28 -22.74
C TYR A 288 15.36 16.70 -22.82
N ILE A 289 16.12 16.83 -21.74
CA ILE A 289 17.32 16.03 -21.48
C ILE A 289 16.87 14.72 -20.86
N LEU A 290 16.92 13.64 -21.64
CA LEU A 290 16.41 12.34 -21.22
C LEU A 290 17.46 11.56 -20.42
N TYR A 291 17.07 11.04 -19.26
CA TYR A 291 17.93 10.19 -18.42
C TYR A 291 17.21 8.91 -17.98
N ILE A 292 17.98 7.90 -17.57
CA ILE A 292 17.46 6.74 -16.86
C ILE A 292 18.39 6.29 -15.75
N THR A 293 17.80 5.95 -14.60
CA THR A 293 18.49 5.37 -13.45
C THR A 293 18.54 3.84 -13.54
N GLY A 294 19.54 3.24 -12.92
CA GLY A 294 19.70 1.79 -12.81
C GLY A 294 20.75 1.42 -11.76
N ARG A 295 20.86 0.14 -11.40
CA ARG A 295 21.88 -0.31 -10.43
C ARG A 295 23.28 -0.38 -11.01
N THR A 296 23.39 -0.47 -12.33
CA THR A 296 24.64 -0.48 -13.08
C THR A 296 24.43 0.21 -14.44
N LYS A 297 25.53 0.62 -15.09
CA LYS A 297 25.53 1.07 -16.49
C LYS A 297 24.86 0.06 -17.44
N ARG A 298 25.00 -1.24 -17.17
CA ARG A 298 24.40 -2.31 -17.97
C ARG A 298 22.87 -2.35 -17.81
N ASP A 299 22.36 -2.12 -16.61
CA ASP A 299 20.91 -2.12 -16.35
C ASP A 299 20.25 -0.88 -16.93
N ALA A 300 20.86 0.31 -16.72
CA ALA A 300 20.40 1.57 -17.30
C ALA A 300 20.37 1.51 -18.84
N SER A 301 21.42 0.98 -19.48
CA SER A 301 21.50 0.87 -20.95
C SER A 301 20.55 -0.15 -21.56
N ARG A 302 20.20 -1.22 -20.83
CA ARG A 302 19.26 -2.28 -21.27
C ARG A 302 17.82 -2.06 -20.80
N SER A 303 17.49 -0.92 -20.20
CA SER A 303 16.13 -0.68 -19.71
C SER A 303 15.12 -0.57 -20.86
N PRO A 304 13.99 -1.33 -20.83
CA PRO A 304 12.93 -1.24 -21.85
C PRO A 304 12.36 0.16 -22.04
N HIS A 305 12.33 0.95 -20.96
CA HIS A 305 11.86 2.35 -20.97
C HIS A 305 12.69 3.27 -21.87
N ALA A 306 13.95 2.94 -22.15
CA ALA A 306 14.81 3.71 -23.03
C ALA A 306 14.85 3.16 -24.47
N GLU A 307 14.35 1.96 -24.75
CA GLU A 307 14.53 1.30 -26.06
C GLU A 307 13.83 2.04 -27.20
N GLY A 308 12.56 2.39 -27.04
CA GLY A 308 11.82 3.18 -28.03
C GLY A 308 12.48 4.54 -28.26
N LEU A 309 12.92 5.22 -27.19
CA LEU A 309 13.51 6.56 -27.28
C LEU A 309 14.85 6.53 -28.04
N LYS A 310 15.69 5.53 -27.75
CA LYS A 310 16.95 5.28 -28.48
C LYS A 310 16.68 4.93 -29.95
N ARG A 311 15.73 4.04 -30.23
CA ARG A 311 15.33 3.64 -31.61
C ARG A 311 14.87 4.84 -32.41
N ASP A 312 14.06 5.70 -31.82
CA ASP A 312 13.54 6.90 -32.45
C ASP A 312 14.61 8.01 -32.54
N GLY A 313 15.84 7.76 -32.03
CA GLY A 313 17.06 8.57 -32.24
C GLY A 313 17.44 9.51 -31.09
N TYR A 314 16.72 9.49 -29.97
CA TYR A 314 17.04 10.31 -28.80
C TYR A 314 18.31 9.81 -28.09
N GLU A 315 19.13 10.74 -27.60
CA GLU A 315 20.20 10.42 -26.65
C GLU A 315 19.61 10.23 -25.25
N VAL A 316 20.08 9.27 -24.48
CA VAL A 316 19.64 9.01 -23.10
C VAL A 316 20.86 8.95 -22.19
N LEU A 317 20.88 9.74 -21.13
CA LEU A 317 21.91 9.69 -20.09
C LEU A 317 21.70 8.48 -19.18
N TYR A 318 22.79 7.79 -18.85
CA TYR A 318 22.80 6.66 -17.93
C TYR A 318 23.32 7.11 -16.57
N MET A 319 22.45 6.98 -15.57
CA MET A 319 22.70 7.32 -14.18
C MET A 319 22.63 6.03 -13.37
N TYR A 320 23.62 5.77 -12.53
CA TYR A 320 23.72 4.48 -11.83
C TYR A 320 24.53 4.50 -10.53
N ASP A 321 24.95 5.68 -10.07
CA ASP A 321 25.39 5.81 -8.68
C ASP A 321 24.14 5.96 -7.79
N PRO A 322 24.09 5.39 -6.58
CA PRO A 322 22.93 5.54 -5.69
C PRO A 322 22.55 7.01 -5.38
N VAL A 323 23.53 7.92 -5.41
CA VAL A 323 23.32 9.37 -5.22
C VAL A 323 22.62 10.04 -6.42
N ASP A 324 22.62 9.42 -7.61
CA ASP A 324 21.92 9.98 -8.78
C ASP A 324 20.41 10.06 -8.56
N GLU A 325 19.81 9.04 -7.92
CA GLU A 325 18.36 9.02 -7.62
C GLU A 325 17.92 10.18 -6.73
N TYR A 326 18.84 10.70 -5.89
CA TYR A 326 18.62 11.91 -5.09
C TYR A 326 18.89 13.18 -5.92
N ALA A 327 20.02 13.24 -6.64
CA ALA A 327 20.43 14.43 -7.39
C ALA A 327 19.39 14.86 -8.45
N VAL A 328 18.80 13.91 -9.18
CA VAL A 328 17.81 14.21 -10.25
C VAL A 328 16.50 14.80 -9.74
N GLN A 329 16.17 14.65 -8.46
CA GLN A 329 14.96 15.27 -7.87
C GLN A 329 15.11 16.80 -7.77
N PHE A 330 16.36 17.28 -7.74
CA PHE A 330 16.72 18.70 -7.59
C PHE A 330 17.28 19.31 -8.88
N LEU A 331 17.87 18.50 -9.76
CA LEU A 331 18.25 18.87 -11.13
C LEU A 331 17.04 18.78 -12.08
N LYS A 332 16.08 19.70 -11.94
CA LYS A 332 14.84 19.72 -12.76
C LYS A 332 15.04 20.28 -14.16
N GLU A 333 15.96 21.23 -14.31
CA GLU A 333 16.22 21.94 -15.55
C GLU A 333 17.73 22.19 -15.69
N TYR A 334 18.21 22.29 -16.93
CA TYR A 334 19.55 22.76 -17.24
C TYR A 334 19.53 23.57 -18.54
N LYS A 335 19.94 24.85 -18.46
CA LYS A 335 20.00 25.80 -19.59
C LYS A 335 18.70 25.90 -20.42
N GLY A 336 17.53 25.94 -19.79
CA GLY A 336 16.23 26.03 -20.47
C GLY A 336 15.65 24.69 -20.93
N PHE A 337 16.34 23.56 -20.69
CA PHE A 337 15.86 22.23 -21.02
C PHE A 337 15.50 21.44 -19.75
N GLU A 338 14.28 20.91 -19.71
CA GLU A 338 13.79 20.07 -18.61
C GLU A 338 14.51 18.71 -18.60
N VAL A 339 14.88 18.23 -17.40
CA VAL A 339 15.56 16.94 -17.22
C VAL A 339 14.51 15.88 -16.88
N LEU A 340 14.29 14.95 -17.82
CA LEU A 340 13.14 14.05 -17.81
C LEU A 340 13.54 12.57 -17.75
N SER A 341 12.98 11.84 -16.80
CA SER A 341 13.19 10.39 -16.69
C SER A 341 12.50 9.65 -17.83
N CYS A 342 13.22 8.75 -18.50
CA CYS A 342 12.66 7.81 -19.48
C CYS A 342 11.56 6.90 -18.90
N MET A 343 11.48 6.77 -17.57
CA MET A 343 10.42 6.01 -16.87
C MET A 343 9.13 6.82 -16.66
N SER A 344 9.12 8.11 -17.00
CA SER A 344 7.96 8.99 -16.87
C SER A 344 6.91 8.75 -17.97
N MET A 345 5.68 9.18 -17.72
CA MET A 345 4.61 9.17 -18.72
C MET A 345 4.90 10.14 -19.88
N ASP A 346 5.56 11.27 -19.62
CA ASP A 346 5.91 12.24 -20.66
C ASP A 346 6.99 11.71 -21.60
N ALA A 347 7.96 10.95 -21.10
CA ALA A 347 8.90 10.23 -21.96
C ALA A 347 8.20 9.17 -22.80
N ALA A 348 7.19 8.46 -22.27
CA ALA A 348 6.38 7.53 -23.06
C ALA A 348 5.54 8.24 -24.14
N ARG A 349 5.09 9.48 -23.90
CA ARG A 349 4.39 10.30 -24.91
C ARG A 349 5.27 10.69 -26.10
N LEU A 350 6.60 10.80 -25.92
CA LEU A 350 7.54 11.04 -27.02
C LEU A 350 7.63 9.87 -28.03
N LEU A 351 7.07 8.71 -27.71
CA LEU A 351 6.98 7.52 -28.57
C LEU A 351 5.62 7.38 -29.28
N ASP A 352 4.66 8.24 -28.96
CA ASP A 352 3.32 8.20 -29.54
C ASP A 352 3.30 9.05 -30.83
N HIS A 353 3.78 8.46 -31.93
CA HIS A 353 3.89 9.11 -33.25
C HIS A 353 2.54 9.42 -33.93
N ARG A 354 1.42 9.13 -33.28
CA ARG A 354 0.07 9.35 -33.80
C ARG A 354 -0.28 10.83 -33.77
N SER A 355 -1.01 11.31 -34.77
CA SER A 355 -1.42 12.71 -34.81
C SER A 355 -2.46 13.02 -33.73
N GLU A 356 -2.63 14.31 -33.43
CA GLU A 356 -3.70 14.76 -32.52
C GLU A 356 -5.09 14.39 -33.03
N ALA A 357 -5.29 14.28 -34.35
CA ALA A 357 -6.54 13.83 -34.95
C ALA A 357 -6.78 12.33 -34.69
N ASP A 358 -5.75 11.49 -34.84
CA ASP A 358 -5.86 10.03 -34.60
C ASP A 358 -6.19 9.73 -33.14
N LEU A 359 -5.54 10.44 -32.20
CA LEU A 359 -5.79 10.29 -30.76
C LEU A 359 -7.19 10.74 -30.35
N LYS A 360 -7.74 11.77 -31.01
CA LYS A 360 -9.11 12.21 -30.78
C LYS A 360 -10.11 11.22 -31.37
N ALA A 361 -9.85 10.70 -32.58
CA ALA A 361 -10.71 9.70 -33.22
C ALA A 361 -10.79 8.37 -32.42
N GLU A 362 -9.68 7.93 -31.80
CA GLU A 362 -9.68 6.75 -30.91
C GLU A 362 -10.56 6.93 -29.66
N LEU A 363 -10.66 8.16 -29.14
CA LEU A 363 -11.40 8.48 -27.92
C LEU A 363 -12.81 9.03 -28.16
N GLU A 364 -13.22 9.21 -29.41
CA GLU A 364 -14.55 9.70 -29.78
C GLU A 364 -15.70 8.78 -29.32
N PRO A 365 -15.59 7.42 -29.35
CA PRO A 365 -16.62 6.55 -28.77
C PRO A 365 -16.77 6.73 -27.25
N LEU A 366 -15.65 6.90 -26.52
CA LEU A 366 -15.65 7.21 -25.10
C LEU A 366 -16.32 8.57 -24.82
N ARG A 367 -15.99 9.59 -25.63
CA ARG A 367 -16.57 10.95 -25.50
C ARG A 367 -18.10 10.91 -25.62
N LEU A 368 -18.62 10.22 -26.64
CA LEU A 368 -20.06 10.04 -26.84
C LEU A 368 -20.70 9.29 -25.66
N ARG A 369 -20.10 8.17 -25.23
CA ARG A 369 -20.63 7.33 -24.15
C ARG A 369 -20.64 8.04 -22.79
N LEU A 370 -19.62 8.84 -22.48
CA LEU A 370 -19.62 9.70 -21.30
C LEU A 370 -20.68 10.80 -21.38
N GLY A 371 -20.92 11.35 -22.57
CA GLY A 371 -22.02 12.28 -22.81
C GLY A 371 -23.37 11.67 -22.47
N GLU A 372 -23.69 10.49 -23.00
CA GLU A 372 -24.92 9.76 -22.66
C GLU A 372 -25.06 9.56 -21.14
N LEU A 373 -24.03 9.03 -20.48
CA LEU A 373 -24.08 8.70 -19.05
C LEU A 373 -24.19 9.92 -18.12
N LEU A 374 -23.58 11.06 -18.48
CA LEU A 374 -23.56 12.27 -17.64
C LEU A 374 -24.72 13.24 -17.95
N CYS A 375 -25.23 13.26 -19.18
CA CYS A 375 -26.41 14.06 -19.54
C CYS A 375 -27.71 13.39 -19.06
N GLU A 376 -27.80 12.06 -19.05
CA GLU A 376 -28.96 11.32 -18.53
C GLU A 376 -28.89 11.06 -17.00
N ALA A 377 -27.81 11.47 -16.33
CA ALA A 377 -27.59 11.23 -14.91
C ALA A 377 -28.72 11.83 -14.04
N GLN A 378 -29.44 10.95 -13.34
CA GLN A 378 -30.45 11.26 -12.32
C GLN A 378 -31.59 12.20 -12.78
N GLY A 379 -31.81 12.35 -14.09
CA GLY A 379 -32.88 13.17 -14.66
C GLY A 379 -32.66 14.70 -14.55
N LEU A 380 -31.47 15.14 -14.13
CA LEU A 380 -31.11 16.56 -14.02
C LEU A 380 -29.95 16.97 -14.95
N GLY A 381 -29.08 16.02 -15.32
CA GLY A 381 -27.90 16.28 -16.14
C GLY A 381 -26.77 16.96 -15.38
N LEU A 382 -25.56 16.41 -15.45
CA LEU A 382 -24.38 16.97 -14.77
C LEU A 382 -23.56 17.93 -15.64
N VAL A 383 -23.66 17.77 -16.96
CA VAL A 383 -22.90 18.51 -17.97
C VAL A 383 -23.79 18.84 -19.15
N SER A 384 -23.49 19.91 -19.89
CA SER A 384 -24.14 20.22 -21.17
C SER A 384 -23.58 19.38 -22.32
N SER A 385 -22.27 19.10 -22.29
CA SER A 385 -21.60 18.21 -23.24
C SER A 385 -20.23 17.72 -22.72
N VAL A 386 -19.64 16.77 -23.45
CA VAL A 386 -18.29 16.24 -23.19
C VAL A 386 -17.41 16.49 -24.44
N ALA A 387 -16.25 17.10 -24.25
CA ALA A 387 -15.34 17.54 -25.32
C ALA A 387 -13.89 17.03 -25.13
N LEU A 388 -13.12 16.90 -26.22
CA LEU A 388 -11.71 16.50 -26.19
C LEU A 388 -10.79 17.73 -26.33
N ALA A 389 -10.25 18.20 -25.20
CA ALA A 389 -9.56 19.48 -25.11
C ALA A 389 -8.04 19.38 -25.30
N SER A 390 -7.48 20.37 -25.99
CA SER A 390 -6.03 20.51 -26.25
C SER A 390 -5.40 21.52 -25.30
N GLY A 391 -4.12 21.30 -24.95
CA GLY A 391 -3.38 22.24 -24.09
C GLY A 391 -3.61 22.08 -22.58
N MET A 392 -4.26 21.00 -22.14
CA MET A 392 -4.36 20.67 -20.71
C MET A 392 -3.01 20.16 -20.14
N PRO A 393 -2.70 20.41 -18.85
CA PRO A 393 -1.53 19.87 -18.17
C PRO A 393 -1.40 18.35 -18.26
N ALA A 394 -0.16 17.86 -18.19
CA ALA A 394 0.22 16.46 -18.39
C ALA A 394 -0.47 15.47 -17.44
N ASP A 395 -0.72 15.92 -16.21
CA ASP A 395 -1.27 15.26 -15.03
C ASP A 395 -2.78 15.44 -14.87
N CYS A 396 -3.37 16.41 -15.57
CA CYS A 396 -4.79 16.71 -15.53
C CYS A 396 -5.54 15.83 -16.53
N CYS A 397 -6.40 14.93 -16.03
CA CYS A 397 -7.20 14.03 -16.87
C CYS A 397 -8.46 14.70 -17.43
N SER A 398 -9.13 15.54 -16.64
CA SER A 398 -10.35 16.27 -17.01
C SER A 398 -10.41 17.63 -16.32
N ARG A 399 -11.22 18.56 -16.87
CA ARG A 399 -11.57 19.84 -16.25
C ARG A 399 -13.00 20.24 -16.64
N LEU A 400 -13.66 21.02 -15.80
CA LEU A 400 -14.90 21.70 -16.20
C LEU A 400 -14.55 23.04 -16.86
N ALA A 401 -15.03 23.26 -18.07
CA ALA A 401 -15.01 24.59 -18.69
C ALA A 401 -16.16 25.44 -18.14
N ALA A 402 -15.90 26.73 -17.92
CA ALA A 402 -16.92 27.66 -17.44
C ALA A 402 -18.07 27.77 -18.44
N ALA A 403 -19.31 27.66 -17.93
CA ALA A 403 -20.51 27.91 -18.71
C ALA A 403 -20.61 29.39 -19.10
N ALA A 404 -21.25 29.69 -20.24
CA ALA A 404 -21.37 31.07 -20.71
C ALA A 404 -22.37 31.87 -19.86
N ASP A 405 -23.47 31.23 -19.46
CA ASP A 405 -24.48 31.77 -18.56
C ASP A 405 -24.55 30.98 -17.24
N ALA A 406 -24.92 31.66 -16.15
CA ALA A 406 -24.99 31.07 -14.80
C ALA A 406 -26.08 29.98 -14.63
N ASN A 407 -26.97 29.81 -15.61
CA ASN A 407 -28.01 28.77 -15.64
C ASN A 407 -27.65 27.60 -16.57
N GLU A 408 -26.51 27.62 -17.26
CA GLU A 408 -26.07 26.54 -18.14
C GLU A 408 -25.20 25.51 -17.39
N LEU A 409 -25.35 24.23 -17.74
CA LEU A 409 -24.47 23.17 -17.24
C LEU A 409 -23.07 23.27 -17.87
N PRO A 410 -21.99 22.99 -17.11
CA PRO A 410 -20.63 23.09 -17.60
C PRO A 410 -20.33 22.06 -18.70
N VAL A 411 -19.31 22.34 -19.51
CA VAL A 411 -18.75 21.36 -20.46
C VAL A 411 -17.63 20.59 -19.77
N LEU A 412 -17.68 19.26 -19.78
CA LEU A 412 -16.59 18.43 -19.30
C LEU A 412 -15.55 18.25 -20.41
N GLU A 413 -14.38 18.84 -20.21
CA GLU A 413 -13.25 18.72 -21.10
C GLU A 413 -12.31 17.60 -20.66
N LEU A 414 -11.99 16.70 -21.60
CA LEU A 414 -11.17 15.52 -21.38
C LEU A 414 -9.80 15.67 -22.06
N ASN A 415 -8.72 15.38 -21.34
CA ASN A 415 -7.37 15.38 -21.87
C ASN A 415 -7.07 14.08 -22.63
N PHE A 416 -7.29 14.08 -23.94
CA PHE A 416 -7.04 12.93 -24.83
C PHE A 416 -5.57 12.45 -24.84
N LYS A 417 -4.62 13.18 -24.24
CA LYS A 417 -3.22 12.76 -24.04
C LYS A 417 -2.98 12.08 -22.68
N HIS A 418 -3.96 12.01 -21.78
CA HIS A 418 -3.84 11.41 -20.44
C HIS A 418 -3.93 9.87 -20.47
N GLY A 419 -3.10 9.20 -19.67
CA GLY A 419 -3.00 7.73 -19.64
C GLY A 419 -4.32 7.06 -19.26
N LEU A 420 -4.97 7.54 -18.19
CA LEU A 420 -6.29 7.08 -17.75
C LEU A 420 -7.34 7.05 -18.87
N LEU A 421 -7.42 8.12 -19.68
CA LEU A 421 -8.41 8.21 -20.75
C LEU A 421 -8.09 7.27 -21.92
N LYS A 422 -6.81 7.07 -22.23
CA LYS A 422 -6.37 6.07 -23.23
C LYS A 422 -6.68 4.63 -22.81
N GLU A 423 -6.47 4.27 -21.55
CA GLU A 423 -6.81 2.94 -21.06
C GLU A 423 -8.32 2.74 -20.88
N LEU A 424 -9.05 3.79 -20.47
CA LEU A 424 -10.51 3.77 -20.41
C LEU A 424 -11.12 3.61 -21.81
N GLY A 425 -10.59 4.31 -22.82
CA GLY A 425 -11.02 4.18 -24.22
C GLY A 425 -10.74 2.82 -24.86
N LYS A 426 -9.81 2.03 -24.31
CA LYS A 426 -9.57 0.63 -24.71
C LYS A 426 -10.43 -0.38 -23.96
N HIS A 427 -11.01 0.02 -22.82
CA HIS A 427 -11.74 -0.89 -21.94
C HIS A 427 -12.99 -1.44 -22.64
N ALA A 428 -13.21 -2.75 -22.57
CA ALA A 428 -14.14 -3.44 -23.46
C ALA A 428 -15.60 -2.98 -23.32
N SER A 429 -16.04 -2.58 -22.12
CA SER A 429 -17.40 -2.09 -21.85
C SER A 429 -17.62 -0.65 -22.32
N VAL A 430 -16.55 0.14 -22.45
CA VAL A 430 -16.55 1.49 -23.02
C VAL A 430 -16.51 1.43 -24.55
N ALA A 431 -15.62 0.62 -25.11
CA ALA A 431 -15.10 0.81 -26.46
C ALA A 431 -15.92 0.17 -27.58
N ARG A 432 -16.75 -0.85 -27.30
CA ARG A 432 -17.24 -1.78 -28.34
C ARG A 432 -18.76 -1.84 -28.55
N GLY A 433 -19.55 -1.01 -27.85
CA GLY A 433 -21.02 -0.98 -28.03
C GLY A 433 -21.75 -2.30 -27.70
N ALA A 434 -21.06 -3.26 -27.08
CA ALA A 434 -21.70 -4.44 -26.51
C ALA A 434 -22.62 -3.99 -25.37
N LYS A 435 -23.84 -4.56 -25.28
CA LYS A 435 -24.79 -4.21 -24.23
C LYS A 435 -24.19 -4.66 -22.88
N PRO A 436 -23.74 -3.74 -22.00
CA PRO A 436 -22.97 -4.15 -20.83
C PRO A 436 -23.89 -4.80 -19.81
N SER A 437 -23.34 -5.68 -18.97
CA SER A 437 -24.07 -6.24 -17.83
C SER A 437 -24.56 -5.11 -16.89
N PRO A 438 -25.57 -5.33 -16.04
CA PRO A 438 -26.00 -4.31 -15.07
C PRO A 438 -24.86 -3.82 -14.16
N GLU A 439 -23.91 -4.70 -13.83
CA GLU A 439 -22.72 -4.40 -13.03
C GLU A 439 -21.70 -3.58 -13.84
N GLU A 440 -21.45 -3.94 -15.11
CA GLU A 440 -20.61 -3.14 -16.01
C GLU A 440 -21.20 -1.75 -16.26
N GLN A 441 -22.53 -1.63 -16.38
CA GLN A 441 -23.22 -0.33 -16.48
C GLN A 441 -23.10 0.51 -15.21
N GLN A 442 -22.95 -0.12 -14.04
CA GLN A 442 -22.69 0.62 -12.80
C GLN A 442 -21.25 1.13 -12.76
N VAL A 443 -20.27 0.26 -12.99
CA VAL A 443 -18.84 0.64 -13.05
C VAL A 443 -18.59 1.74 -14.08
N LEU A 444 -19.27 1.72 -15.24
CA LEU A 444 -19.20 2.79 -16.23
C LEU A 444 -19.75 4.13 -15.73
N ARG A 445 -20.86 4.12 -14.97
CA ARG A 445 -21.43 5.33 -14.36
C ARG A 445 -20.54 5.88 -13.25
N ASP A 446 -19.98 5.00 -12.42
CA ASP A 446 -19.06 5.37 -11.35
C ASP A 446 -17.77 5.99 -11.92
N LEU A 447 -17.22 5.42 -13.01
CA LEU A 447 -16.08 5.98 -13.74
C LEU A 447 -16.41 7.33 -14.42
N ALA A 448 -17.62 7.49 -14.95
CA ALA A 448 -18.07 8.76 -15.54
C ALA A 448 -18.20 9.86 -14.47
N GLN A 449 -18.83 9.54 -13.33
CA GLN A 449 -18.92 10.43 -12.19
C GLN A 449 -17.54 10.82 -11.65
N LEU A 450 -16.62 9.86 -11.55
CA LEU A 450 -15.25 10.12 -11.12
C LEU A 450 -14.53 11.12 -12.03
N LEU A 451 -14.68 11.01 -13.35
CA LEU A 451 -14.09 11.98 -14.30
C LEU A 451 -14.70 13.38 -14.17
N PHE A 452 -15.99 13.47 -13.83
CA PHE A 452 -16.63 14.74 -13.50
C PHE A 452 -16.10 15.34 -12.19
N ASP A 453 -16.03 14.53 -11.12
CA ASP A 453 -15.53 14.94 -9.80
C ASP A 453 -14.07 15.42 -9.89
N MET A 454 -13.21 14.70 -10.62
CA MET A 454 -11.84 15.12 -10.93
C MET A 454 -11.80 16.44 -11.71
N GLY A 455 -12.73 16.64 -12.64
CA GLY A 455 -12.83 17.87 -13.42
C GLY A 455 -13.27 19.09 -12.59
N ALA A 456 -14.11 18.87 -11.58
CA ALA A 456 -14.56 19.87 -10.61
C ALA A 456 -13.50 20.23 -9.55
N LEU A 457 -12.50 19.37 -9.36
CA LEU A 457 -11.31 19.63 -8.52
C LEU A 457 -10.19 20.37 -9.27
N HIS A 458 -10.30 20.57 -10.58
CA HIS A 458 -9.30 21.31 -11.36
C HIS A 458 -9.26 22.79 -10.92
N GLY A 459 -8.13 23.22 -10.37
CA GLY A 459 -7.96 24.58 -9.82
C GLY A 459 -8.44 24.74 -8.37
N ALA A 460 -8.97 23.70 -7.73
CA ALA A 460 -9.34 23.73 -6.31
C ALA A 460 -8.10 23.67 -5.39
N GLU A 461 -8.20 24.29 -4.21
CA GLU A 461 -7.11 24.33 -3.22
C GLU A 461 -6.64 22.92 -2.78
N PRO A 462 -5.39 22.77 -2.27
CA PRO A 462 -4.85 21.48 -1.86
C PRO A 462 -5.66 20.79 -0.75
N ASP A 463 -6.30 21.56 0.12
CA ASP A 463 -7.04 21.07 1.29
C ASP A 463 -8.57 20.98 1.04
N ASP A 464 -9.02 21.05 -0.21
CA ASP A 464 -10.45 20.92 -0.56
C ASP A 464 -10.99 19.54 -0.11
N PRO A 465 -12.05 19.48 0.74
CA PRO A 465 -12.53 18.24 1.32
C PRO A 465 -12.99 17.22 0.27
N ARG A 466 -13.47 17.68 -0.90
CA ARG A 466 -13.92 16.82 -2.00
C ARG A 466 -12.79 15.96 -2.57
N ARG A 467 -11.52 16.31 -2.33
CA ARG A 467 -10.35 15.50 -2.69
C ARG A 467 -10.31 14.16 -1.95
N VAL A 468 -10.76 14.12 -0.69
CA VAL A 468 -10.82 12.88 0.09
C VAL A 468 -11.88 11.95 -0.52
N ASP A 469 -13.12 12.44 -0.64
CA ASP A 469 -14.22 11.69 -1.26
C ASP A 469 -13.88 11.16 -2.66
N THR A 470 -13.22 11.99 -3.49
CA THR A 470 -12.81 11.60 -4.86
C THR A 470 -11.67 10.58 -4.84
N CYS A 471 -10.73 10.67 -3.88
CA CYS A 471 -9.71 9.64 -3.70
C CYS A 471 -10.33 8.31 -3.24
N ASP A 472 -11.33 8.35 -2.38
CA ASP A 472 -11.92 7.15 -1.80
C ASP A 472 -12.82 6.44 -2.83
N LYS A 473 -13.64 7.18 -3.60
CA LYS A 473 -14.30 6.68 -4.83
C LYS A 473 -13.31 6.06 -5.82
N CYS A 474 -12.15 6.70 -6.02
CA CYS A 474 -11.07 6.13 -6.82
C CYS A 474 -10.57 4.79 -6.24
N GLN A 475 -10.38 4.70 -4.92
CA GLN A 475 -9.91 3.48 -4.26
C GLN A 475 -10.95 2.36 -4.32
N GLU A 476 -12.24 2.68 -4.18
CA GLU A 476 -13.35 1.74 -4.41
C GLU A 476 -13.37 1.24 -5.85
N LEU A 477 -13.18 2.12 -6.85
CA LEU A 477 -13.09 1.73 -8.26
C LEU A 477 -11.85 0.89 -8.58
N ILE A 478 -10.69 1.22 -8.01
CA ILE A 478 -9.47 0.39 -8.11
C ILE A 478 -9.72 -0.99 -7.49
N GLN A 479 -10.38 -1.02 -6.33
CA GLN A 479 -10.79 -2.26 -5.68
C GLN A 479 -11.75 -3.03 -6.58
N GLY A 480 -12.83 -2.44 -7.09
CA GLY A 480 -13.79 -3.08 -7.98
C GLY A 480 -13.17 -3.61 -9.28
N LEU A 481 -12.29 -2.84 -9.94
CA LEU A 481 -11.58 -3.27 -11.15
C LEU A 481 -10.56 -4.39 -10.88
N SER A 482 -9.83 -4.31 -9.77
CA SER A 482 -8.87 -5.34 -9.35
C SER A 482 -9.57 -6.58 -8.77
N ALA A 483 -10.75 -6.38 -8.18
CA ALA A 483 -11.63 -7.41 -7.64
C ALA A 483 -12.33 -8.16 -8.76
N GLY A 484 -12.77 -7.44 -9.79
CA GLY A 484 -13.64 -7.97 -10.83
C GLY A 484 -15.09 -8.19 -10.40
N GLU A 485 -15.41 -7.99 -9.11
CA GLU A 485 -16.70 -8.29 -8.47
C GLU A 485 -16.92 -7.37 -7.27
N GLN A 486 -18.15 -6.89 -7.08
CA GLN A 486 -18.65 -6.43 -5.78
C GLN A 486 -19.11 -7.63 -4.93
N GLU A 487 -19.22 -7.46 -3.61
CA GLU A 487 -19.87 -8.48 -2.77
C GLU A 487 -21.36 -8.63 -3.13
N ALA A 488 -21.90 -9.83 -2.93
CA ALA A 488 -23.24 -10.20 -3.38
C ALA A 488 -24.32 -9.19 -2.93
N GLY A 489 -25.04 -8.62 -3.89
CA GLY A 489 -26.09 -7.65 -3.61
C GLY A 489 -27.29 -8.30 -2.91
N ALA A 490 -28.17 -7.48 -2.34
CA ALA A 490 -29.40 -7.97 -1.71
C ALA A 490 -30.29 -8.80 -2.66
N THR A 491 -30.13 -8.63 -3.97
CA THR A 491 -30.80 -9.36 -5.05
C THR A 491 -30.15 -10.71 -5.41
N ASP A 492 -28.93 -11.01 -4.95
CA ASP A 492 -28.19 -12.24 -5.28
C ASP A 492 -28.37 -13.36 -4.23
N LEU A 493 -29.09 -13.08 -3.14
CA LEU A 493 -29.50 -14.07 -2.15
C LEU A 493 -30.78 -14.81 -2.59
N PRO A 494 -30.93 -16.11 -2.29
CA PRO A 494 -32.16 -16.83 -2.58
C PRO A 494 -33.37 -16.27 -1.83
N PRO A 495 -34.57 -16.30 -2.44
CA PRO A 495 -35.81 -16.03 -1.74
C PRO A 495 -36.00 -17.06 -0.61
N LEU A 496 -36.45 -16.59 0.56
CA LEU A 496 -36.82 -17.42 1.70
C LEU A 496 -38.31 -17.24 2.02
N GLY A 497 -38.89 -18.19 2.76
CA GLY A 497 -40.25 -18.09 3.29
C GLY A 497 -41.31 -17.81 2.21
N ALA A 498 -42.06 -16.72 2.37
CA ALA A 498 -43.20 -16.34 1.54
C ALA A 498 -42.80 -15.99 0.10
N ALA A 499 -41.56 -15.55 -0.13
CA ALA A 499 -41.08 -15.29 -1.48
C ALA A 499 -41.00 -16.59 -2.32
N LEU A 500 -40.65 -17.73 -1.69
CA LEU A 500 -40.72 -19.06 -2.33
C LEU A 500 -42.16 -19.50 -2.61
N ARG A 501 -43.14 -18.99 -1.86
CA ARG A 501 -44.57 -19.27 -2.09
C ARG A 501 -45.11 -18.43 -3.26
N ALA A 502 -44.68 -17.17 -3.37
CA ALA A 502 -45.08 -16.27 -4.44
C ALA A 502 -44.58 -16.72 -5.84
N GLU A 503 -43.38 -17.32 -5.93
CA GLU A 503 -42.86 -17.92 -7.18
C GLU A 503 -43.85 -18.92 -7.82
N VAL A 504 -44.65 -19.64 -7.02
CA VAL A 504 -45.56 -20.70 -7.51
C VAL A 504 -46.92 -20.18 -7.97
N VAL A 505 -47.34 -19.00 -7.47
CA VAL A 505 -48.69 -18.45 -7.76
C VAL A 505 -48.71 -17.62 -9.04
N ALA A 506 -47.58 -17.03 -9.44
CA ALA A 506 -47.50 -16.06 -10.53
C ALA A 506 -47.79 -16.61 -11.94
N GLU A 507 -47.67 -17.93 -12.16
CA GLU A 507 -47.86 -18.56 -13.48
C GLU A 507 -49.13 -19.44 -13.57
N SER A 508 -49.95 -19.45 -12.51
CA SER A 508 -51.25 -20.15 -12.51
C SER A 508 -52.34 -19.33 -13.21
N VAL A 509 -52.66 -19.69 -14.47
CA VAL A 509 -53.73 -19.07 -15.26
C VAL A 509 -55.09 -19.09 -14.53
N GLU A 510 -55.82 -17.98 -14.60
CA GLU A 510 -57.15 -17.83 -14.00
C GLU A 510 -58.14 -18.90 -14.50
N ILE A 511 -58.49 -19.83 -13.60
CA ILE A 511 -59.73 -20.60 -13.70
C ILE A 511 -60.58 -20.19 -12.50
N GLY A 512 -61.40 -19.17 -12.70
CA GLY A 512 -62.26 -18.68 -11.63
C GLY A 512 -63.38 -19.67 -11.30
N GLN A 513 -63.76 -19.75 -10.02
CA GLN A 513 -65.17 -19.88 -9.65
C GLN A 513 -65.46 -19.57 -8.17
N THR A 514 -66.41 -18.66 -7.98
CA THR A 514 -67.41 -18.57 -6.88
C THR A 514 -66.94 -18.52 -5.42
N GLN A 515 -67.20 -17.37 -4.79
CA GLN A 515 -67.46 -17.30 -3.35
C GLN A 515 -68.72 -18.14 -3.00
N VAL A 516 -68.66 -18.87 -1.88
CA VAL A 516 -69.85 -19.33 -1.16
C VAL A 516 -69.65 -19.00 0.32
N ALA A 517 -70.63 -18.31 0.91
CA ALA A 517 -70.57 -17.86 2.29
C ALA A 517 -71.29 -18.81 3.26
N GLY A 518 -70.75 -18.91 4.48
CA GLY A 518 -71.53 -19.14 5.70
C GLY A 518 -71.65 -20.58 6.23
N ARG A 519 -71.22 -20.76 7.49
CA ARG A 519 -72.11 -21.13 8.62
C ARG A 519 -71.34 -21.22 9.95
N GLN A 520 -71.87 -20.58 11.00
CA GLN A 520 -71.57 -20.92 12.40
C GLN A 520 -72.55 -21.99 12.89
N ALA A 521 -72.09 -22.95 13.69
CA ALA A 521 -72.90 -23.78 14.58
C ALA A 521 -72.02 -24.49 15.64
N GLY A 522 -72.45 -24.53 16.91
CA GLY A 522 -71.93 -25.43 17.96
C GLY A 522 -72.59 -26.82 17.89
N PRO A 523 -72.15 -27.82 18.69
CA PRO A 523 -72.41 -27.87 20.14
C PRO A 523 -71.17 -28.33 20.99
N LEU A 524 -71.32 -28.94 22.18
CA LEU A 524 -71.60 -28.28 23.47
C LEU A 524 -70.88 -29.06 24.60
N LEU A 525 -71.59 -29.83 25.44
CA LEU A 525 -71.10 -30.72 26.52
C LEU A 525 -71.90 -32.04 26.45
N SER A 526 -71.25 -33.21 26.61
CA SER A 526 -71.92 -34.53 26.55
C SER A 526 -71.48 -35.46 27.68
N CYS A 527 -72.35 -36.40 28.08
CA CYS A 527 -72.01 -37.45 29.04
C CYS A 527 -70.73 -38.21 28.64
N GLY A 528 -69.94 -38.62 29.63
CA GLY A 528 -68.60 -39.19 29.46
C GLY A 528 -67.49 -38.18 29.17
N SER A 529 -67.81 -36.90 28.92
CA SER A 529 -66.79 -35.85 28.75
C SER A 529 -66.17 -35.46 30.10
N TYR A 530 -64.84 -35.37 30.15
CA TYR A 530 -64.13 -34.75 31.27
C TYR A 530 -64.17 -33.23 31.15
N VAL A 531 -64.56 -32.57 32.25
CA VAL A 531 -64.79 -31.14 32.34
C VAL A 531 -64.22 -30.58 33.65
N ARG A 532 -64.05 -29.27 33.71
CA ARG A 532 -63.68 -28.55 34.93
C ARG A 532 -64.93 -27.90 35.52
N VAL A 533 -65.24 -28.23 36.77
CA VAL A 533 -66.27 -27.53 37.55
C VAL A 533 -65.60 -26.49 38.43
N ALA A 534 -65.99 -25.23 38.30
CA ALA A 534 -65.42 -24.09 39.02
C ALA A 534 -66.43 -23.44 39.98
N ARG A 535 -66.04 -23.32 41.25
CA ARG A 535 -66.71 -22.56 42.32
C ARG A 535 -65.78 -21.40 42.74
N GLU A 536 -66.28 -20.45 43.54
CA GLU A 536 -65.57 -19.21 43.88
C GLU A 536 -64.23 -19.45 44.63
N ASP A 537 -64.10 -20.57 45.35
CA ASP A 537 -62.94 -20.94 46.16
C ASP A 537 -62.12 -22.13 45.61
N ARG A 538 -62.65 -22.89 44.64
CA ARG A 538 -62.04 -24.15 44.16
C ARG A 538 -62.52 -24.55 42.77
N ALA A 539 -61.68 -25.27 42.02
CA ALA A 539 -62.09 -25.95 40.81
C ALA A 539 -61.56 -27.39 40.76
N ARG A 540 -62.37 -28.34 40.27
CA ARG A 540 -62.04 -29.77 40.20
C ARG A 540 -62.36 -30.32 38.80
N ARG A 541 -61.56 -31.31 38.37
CA ARG A 541 -61.86 -32.14 37.19
C ARG A 541 -62.93 -33.16 37.57
N ALA A 542 -63.96 -33.25 36.74
CA ALA A 542 -65.05 -34.22 36.88
C ALA A 542 -65.38 -34.82 35.50
N MET A 543 -66.12 -35.92 35.48
CA MET A 543 -66.73 -36.48 34.27
C MET A 543 -68.22 -36.21 34.33
N ILE A 544 -68.83 -35.75 33.23
CA ILE A 544 -70.28 -35.59 33.16
C ILE A 544 -70.93 -36.98 33.15
N SER A 545 -71.74 -37.32 34.15
CA SER A 545 -72.58 -38.53 34.14
C SER A 545 -73.90 -38.29 33.40
N PHE A 546 -74.55 -37.14 33.63
CA PHE A 546 -75.83 -36.78 33.01
C PHE A 546 -75.89 -35.30 32.60
N VAL A 547 -76.75 -34.98 31.62
CA VAL A 547 -76.96 -33.63 31.09
C VAL A 547 -78.46 -33.36 31.01
N ASP A 548 -78.90 -32.27 31.64
CA ASP A 548 -80.24 -31.71 31.57
C ASP A 548 -80.21 -30.30 30.94
N ASP A 549 -81.35 -29.69 30.67
CA ASP A 549 -81.46 -28.44 29.89
C ASP A 549 -80.75 -27.21 30.52
N ALA A 550 -80.49 -27.24 31.84
CA ALA A 550 -79.83 -26.15 32.57
C ALA A 550 -78.67 -26.56 33.50
N THR A 551 -78.56 -27.86 33.81
CA THR A 551 -77.63 -28.44 34.79
C THR A 551 -77.01 -29.73 34.27
N VAL A 552 -75.88 -30.13 34.85
CA VAL A 552 -75.24 -31.41 34.58
C VAL A 552 -74.90 -32.11 35.89
N ASP A 553 -74.94 -33.44 35.87
CA ASP A 553 -74.50 -34.27 36.99
C ASP A 553 -73.07 -34.72 36.72
N VAL A 554 -72.24 -34.71 37.75
CA VAL A 554 -70.79 -34.90 37.59
C VAL A 554 -70.19 -35.85 38.63
N LEU A 555 -69.33 -36.75 38.13
CA LEU A 555 -68.55 -37.69 38.93
C LEU A 555 -67.12 -37.18 39.11
N TYR A 556 -66.67 -37.04 40.36
CA TYR A 556 -65.28 -36.65 40.67
C TYR A 556 -64.38 -37.88 40.85
N PRO A 557 -63.45 -38.18 39.93
CA PRO A 557 -62.52 -39.30 40.09
C PRO A 557 -61.56 -39.06 41.26
N ARG A 558 -61.36 -40.09 42.10
CA ARG A 558 -60.39 -40.08 43.21
C ARG A 558 -59.16 -40.97 42.91
N PRO A 559 -58.01 -40.76 43.57
CA PRO A 559 -56.82 -41.59 43.38
C PRO A 559 -57.08 -43.07 43.77
N LYS A 560 -56.44 -44.00 43.06
CA LYS A 560 -56.63 -45.46 43.24
C LYS A 560 -56.39 -45.89 44.70
N GLY A 561 -57.42 -46.47 45.34
CA GLY A 561 -57.28 -47.19 46.62
C GLY A 561 -58.30 -46.84 47.72
N ALA A 562 -59.19 -45.87 47.52
CA ALA A 562 -60.30 -45.55 48.44
C ALA A 562 -61.67 -45.84 47.80
N GLY A 563 -62.72 -45.93 48.62
CA GLY A 563 -64.08 -46.36 48.23
C GLY A 563 -64.87 -45.43 47.29
N GLN A 564 -66.17 -45.71 47.15
CA GLN A 564 -67.10 -45.21 46.12
C GLN A 564 -66.92 -43.75 45.67
N GLU A 565 -67.13 -43.54 44.36
CA GLU A 565 -66.99 -42.26 43.69
C GLU A 565 -68.00 -41.21 44.22
N GLU A 566 -67.59 -39.94 44.16
CA GLU A 566 -68.34 -38.81 44.69
C GLU A 566 -69.11 -38.14 43.53
N GLU A 567 -70.42 -38.36 43.49
CA GLU A 567 -71.35 -37.77 42.51
C GLU A 567 -71.97 -36.46 43.05
N GLU A 568 -72.00 -35.42 42.23
CA GLU A 568 -72.67 -34.13 42.49
C GLU A 568 -73.73 -33.90 41.41
N GLU A 569 -75.00 -34.06 41.79
CA GLU A 569 -76.16 -33.79 40.92
C GLU A 569 -76.46 -32.28 40.85
N GLY A 570 -76.98 -31.80 39.72
CA GLY A 570 -77.53 -30.46 39.55
C GLY A 570 -76.52 -29.32 39.40
N VAL A 571 -75.30 -29.57 38.89
CA VAL A 571 -74.29 -28.52 38.69
C VAL A 571 -74.69 -27.57 37.55
N PRO A 572 -74.84 -26.24 37.78
CA PRO A 572 -75.21 -25.31 36.72
C PRO A 572 -74.18 -25.25 35.59
N MET A 573 -74.62 -25.37 34.33
CA MET A 573 -73.71 -25.39 33.16
C MET A 573 -72.73 -24.21 33.09
N LYS A 574 -73.11 -23.03 33.59
CA LYS A 574 -72.25 -21.84 33.66
C LYS A 574 -70.96 -22.03 34.50
N LEU A 575 -70.91 -23.05 35.35
CA LEU A 575 -69.76 -23.41 36.18
C LEU A 575 -68.88 -24.50 35.55
N VAL A 576 -69.27 -25.01 34.38
CA VAL A 576 -68.66 -26.16 33.70
C VAL A 576 -67.89 -25.69 32.48
N GLN A 577 -66.59 -25.97 32.45
CA GLN A 577 -65.66 -25.53 31.41
C GLN A 577 -64.99 -26.72 30.73
N ARG A 578 -64.65 -26.57 29.43
CA ARG A 578 -63.88 -27.59 28.70
C ARG A 578 -62.47 -27.70 29.28
N LEU A 579 -61.91 -28.91 29.27
CA LEU A 579 -60.62 -29.20 29.92
C LEU A 579 -59.38 -28.64 29.20
N ALA A 580 -59.54 -28.10 27.99
CA ALA A 580 -58.45 -27.88 27.03
C ALA A 580 -57.47 -26.73 27.40
N ASP A 581 -57.87 -25.80 28.27
CA ASP A 581 -57.12 -24.55 28.48
C ASP A 581 -56.03 -24.60 29.58
N PHE A 582 -55.76 -25.76 30.21
CA PHE A 582 -54.69 -25.84 31.24
C PHE A 582 -53.94 -27.18 31.44
N GLU A 583 -54.04 -28.18 30.55
CA GLU A 583 -53.18 -29.39 30.65
C GLU A 583 -52.13 -29.41 29.52
N LEU A 584 -50.94 -28.90 29.85
CA LEU A 584 -49.71 -29.01 29.05
C LEU A 584 -49.32 -30.48 28.86
N ASP A 585 -49.79 -31.11 27.78
CA ASP A 585 -49.34 -32.45 27.43
C ASP A 585 -48.07 -32.41 26.54
N VAL A 586 -46.97 -32.90 27.11
CA VAL A 586 -45.68 -33.05 26.44
C VAL A 586 -45.61 -34.36 25.64
N ALA A 587 -46.52 -35.32 25.88
CA ALA A 587 -46.57 -36.59 25.16
C ALA A 587 -47.31 -36.52 23.81
N GLY A 588 -48.33 -35.66 23.67
CA GLY A 588 -49.08 -35.51 22.42
C GLY A 588 -48.29 -34.87 21.26
N ARG A 589 -47.21 -34.15 21.58
CA ARG A 589 -46.46 -33.30 20.62
C ARG A 589 -45.67 -34.08 19.55
N ALA A 590 -45.37 -35.36 19.78
CA ALA A 590 -44.73 -36.21 18.79
C ALA A 590 -45.71 -36.69 17.69
N GLY A 591 -46.99 -36.88 18.02
CA GLY A 591 -47.97 -37.49 17.12
C GLY A 591 -48.32 -36.62 15.90
N GLU A 592 -48.71 -35.37 16.14
CA GLU A 592 -49.09 -34.44 15.04
C GLU A 592 -47.89 -33.97 14.22
N ALA A 593 -46.72 -33.79 14.85
CA ALA A 593 -45.48 -33.48 14.15
C ALA A 593 -45.09 -34.64 13.21
N SER A 594 -45.08 -35.87 13.73
CA SER A 594 -44.80 -37.08 12.95
C SER A 594 -45.81 -37.28 11.81
N ALA A 595 -47.12 -37.11 12.05
CA ALA A 595 -48.13 -37.23 11.01
C ALA A 595 -47.98 -36.19 9.89
N PHE A 596 -47.64 -34.93 10.23
CA PHE A 596 -47.33 -33.90 9.23
C PHE A 596 -46.02 -34.20 8.49
N GLN A 597 -44.97 -34.65 9.19
CA GLN A 597 -43.68 -35.04 8.59
C GLN A 597 -43.85 -36.22 7.63
N GLU A 598 -44.65 -37.23 7.97
CA GLU A 598 -44.92 -38.40 7.14
C GLU A 598 -45.75 -38.02 5.88
N SER A 599 -46.74 -37.13 6.04
CA SER A 599 -47.54 -36.59 4.94
C SER A 599 -46.68 -35.73 3.99
N LEU A 600 -45.88 -34.80 4.54
CA LEU A 600 -44.94 -33.97 3.79
C LEU A 600 -43.90 -34.81 3.06
N PHE A 601 -43.35 -35.84 3.71
CA PHE A 601 -42.36 -36.74 3.10
C PHE A 601 -42.93 -37.49 1.90
N LYS A 602 -44.13 -38.08 2.03
CA LYS A 602 -44.80 -38.82 0.94
C LYS A 602 -45.11 -37.90 -0.24
N THR A 603 -45.72 -36.74 0.01
CA THR A 603 -46.10 -35.76 -1.02
C THR A 603 -44.88 -35.12 -1.70
N ALA A 604 -43.87 -34.69 -0.93
CA ALA A 604 -42.63 -34.15 -1.46
C ALA A 604 -41.85 -35.16 -2.32
N THR A 605 -41.81 -36.44 -1.89
CA THR A 605 -41.13 -37.51 -2.65
C THR A 605 -41.84 -37.82 -3.96
N ALA A 606 -43.18 -37.91 -3.95
CA ALA A 606 -43.97 -38.13 -5.17
C ALA A 606 -43.80 -36.98 -6.18
N SER A 607 -43.91 -35.73 -5.73
CA SER A 607 -43.73 -34.54 -6.57
C SER A 607 -42.30 -34.38 -7.10
N LYS A 608 -41.29 -34.73 -6.28
CA LYS A 608 -39.89 -34.80 -6.72
C LYS A 608 -39.69 -35.84 -7.83
N GLU A 609 -40.33 -37.01 -7.76
CA GLU A 609 -40.18 -38.01 -8.82
C GLU A 609 -40.92 -37.61 -10.11
N GLN A 610 -42.06 -36.89 -10.03
CA GLN A 610 -42.65 -36.23 -11.20
C GLN A 610 -41.68 -35.24 -11.84
N GLY A 611 -41.03 -34.38 -11.03
CA GLY A 611 -39.97 -33.48 -11.50
C GLY A 611 -38.77 -34.23 -12.11
N ASN A 612 -38.37 -35.38 -11.55
CA ASN A 612 -37.32 -36.22 -12.11
C ASN A 612 -37.71 -36.81 -13.48
N GLN A 613 -38.98 -37.15 -13.70
CA GLN A 613 -39.50 -37.63 -14.97
C GLN A 613 -39.51 -36.53 -16.03
N LEU A 614 -40.02 -35.34 -15.71
CA LEU A 614 -40.00 -34.17 -16.61
C LEU A 614 -38.55 -33.76 -16.96
N PHE A 615 -37.64 -33.79 -15.99
CA PHE A 615 -36.22 -33.53 -16.23
C PHE A 615 -35.59 -34.53 -17.22
N LYS A 616 -35.95 -35.83 -17.15
CA LYS A 616 -35.51 -36.86 -18.11
C LYS A 616 -36.07 -36.60 -19.52
N LEU A 617 -37.27 -36.03 -19.62
CA LEU A 617 -37.90 -35.59 -20.87
C LEU A 617 -37.34 -34.26 -21.40
N LYS A 618 -36.42 -33.60 -20.67
CA LYS A 618 -35.85 -32.26 -20.94
C LYS A 618 -36.88 -31.12 -20.86
N ASP A 619 -38.05 -31.36 -20.27
CA ASP A 619 -38.98 -30.31 -19.90
C ASP A 619 -38.49 -29.67 -18.60
N PHE A 620 -37.49 -28.80 -18.72
CA PHE A 620 -36.82 -28.19 -17.57
C PHE A 620 -37.70 -27.18 -16.84
N ASP A 621 -38.65 -26.57 -17.54
CA ASP A 621 -39.51 -25.53 -16.98
C ASP A 621 -40.58 -26.15 -16.08
N ALA A 622 -41.36 -27.10 -16.61
CA ALA A 622 -42.32 -27.86 -15.80
C ALA A 622 -41.63 -28.71 -14.71
N ALA A 623 -40.39 -29.18 -14.94
CA ALA A 623 -39.61 -29.80 -13.87
C ALA A 623 -39.26 -28.79 -12.75
N ALA A 624 -38.87 -27.56 -13.10
CA ALA A 624 -38.56 -26.51 -12.12
C ALA A 624 -39.78 -26.11 -11.29
N GLU A 625 -40.97 -26.00 -11.89
CA GLU A 625 -42.24 -25.80 -11.19
C GLU A 625 -42.49 -26.91 -10.15
N ARG A 626 -42.38 -28.19 -10.55
CA ARG A 626 -42.63 -29.34 -9.67
C ARG A 626 -41.67 -29.37 -8.48
N TYR A 627 -40.41 -28.99 -8.67
CA TYR A 627 -39.48 -28.80 -7.56
C TYR A 627 -39.86 -27.57 -6.72
N GLY A 628 -40.26 -26.46 -7.34
CA GLY A 628 -40.71 -25.24 -6.66
C GLY A 628 -41.89 -25.48 -5.72
N ALA A 629 -42.90 -26.23 -6.16
CA ALA A 629 -44.04 -26.61 -5.32
C ALA A 629 -43.63 -27.39 -4.06
N VAL A 630 -42.62 -28.26 -4.15
CA VAL A 630 -42.07 -28.97 -2.99
C VAL A 630 -41.33 -28.02 -2.04
N LEU A 631 -40.57 -27.06 -2.57
CA LEU A 631 -39.88 -26.05 -1.76
C LEU A 631 -40.86 -25.10 -1.06
N ALA A 632 -41.95 -24.71 -1.73
CA ALA A 632 -43.03 -23.95 -1.13
C ALA A 632 -43.70 -24.71 0.02
N ALA A 633 -43.86 -26.03 -0.08
CA ALA A 633 -44.37 -26.87 1.02
C ALA A 633 -43.41 -26.92 2.23
N PHE A 634 -42.08 -27.01 2.00
CA PHE A 634 -41.09 -26.88 3.07
C PHE A 634 -41.13 -25.49 3.72
N ALA A 635 -41.26 -24.43 2.93
CA ALA A 635 -41.40 -23.05 3.41
C ALA A 635 -42.76 -22.76 4.07
N ALA A 636 -43.76 -23.63 3.91
CA ALA A 636 -45.09 -23.49 4.52
C ALA A 636 -45.20 -24.14 5.92
N ARG A 637 -44.18 -24.90 6.37
CA ARG A 637 -44.15 -25.50 7.71
C ARG A 637 -44.28 -24.43 8.80
N SER A 638 -45.14 -24.67 9.80
CA SER A 638 -45.28 -23.80 10.98
C SER A 638 -43.96 -23.71 11.75
N VAL A 639 -43.50 -22.49 12.01
CA VAL A 639 -42.35 -22.18 12.86
C VAL A 639 -42.77 -22.22 14.33
N ARG A 640 -41.98 -22.86 15.20
CA ARG A 640 -42.25 -22.99 16.64
C ARG A 640 -41.02 -22.61 17.47
N ARG A 641 -41.23 -22.25 18.74
CA ARG A 641 -40.13 -22.02 19.71
C ARG A 641 -39.21 -23.24 19.77
N GLY A 642 -37.91 -23.02 19.57
CA GLY A 642 -36.88 -24.05 19.50
C GLY A 642 -36.53 -24.52 18.09
N ASP A 643 -37.36 -24.24 17.07
CA ASP A 643 -37.01 -24.57 15.68
C ASP A 643 -35.78 -23.77 15.22
N GLN A 644 -34.97 -24.40 14.37
CA GLN A 644 -33.91 -23.74 13.62
C GLN A 644 -34.44 -23.21 12.30
N VAL A 645 -34.06 -21.98 11.96
CA VAL A 645 -34.53 -21.26 10.76
C VAL A 645 -33.38 -20.55 10.06
N LEU A 646 -33.45 -20.48 8.74
CA LEU A 646 -32.59 -19.61 7.93
C LEU A 646 -33.29 -18.26 7.72
N VAL A 647 -32.53 -17.19 7.91
CA VAL A 647 -32.96 -15.79 7.74
C VAL A 647 -31.93 -15.01 6.90
N VAL A 648 -32.38 -14.03 6.12
CA VAL A 648 -31.51 -13.04 5.48
C VAL A 648 -31.41 -11.83 6.40
N ALA A 649 -30.24 -11.62 6.99
CA ALA A 649 -29.97 -10.51 7.92
C ALA A 649 -28.83 -9.62 7.41
N ALA A 650 -28.85 -8.34 7.80
CA ALA A 650 -27.71 -7.45 7.63
C ALA A 650 -26.64 -7.75 8.70
N SER A 651 -25.38 -7.49 8.38
CA SER A 651 -24.28 -7.47 9.35
C SER A 651 -24.05 -6.03 9.80
N ASP A 652 -23.64 -5.81 11.06
CA ASP A 652 -23.48 -4.48 11.69
C ASP A 652 -22.57 -3.50 10.92
N ALA A 653 -21.75 -4.01 9.98
CA ALA A 653 -20.98 -3.19 9.02
C ALA A 653 -20.77 -3.89 7.67
N GLY A 654 -21.69 -4.77 7.22
CA GLY A 654 -21.46 -5.61 6.02
C GLY A 654 -22.70 -6.03 5.24
N PRO A 655 -22.52 -6.71 4.10
CA PRO A 655 -23.62 -7.09 3.21
C PRO A 655 -24.62 -8.05 3.88
N ARG A 656 -25.83 -8.13 3.31
CA ARG A 656 -26.84 -9.09 3.75
C ARG A 656 -26.33 -10.51 3.54
N THR A 657 -26.53 -11.38 4.53
CA THR A 657 -26.09 -12.78 4.49
C THR A 657 -27.18 -13.71 5.01
N ILE A 658 -27.16 -14.97 4.58
CA ILE A 658 -28.01 -16.00 5.18
C ILE A 658 -27.35 -16.49 6.46
N GLN A 659 -28.11 -16.45 7.54
CA GLN A 659 -27.66 -16.87 8.86
C GLN A 659 -28.66 -17.84 9.51
N LEU A 660 -28.17 -18.61 10.48
CA LEU A 660 -28.95 -19.59 11.24
C LEU A 660 -29.42 -18.96 12.56
N GLY A 661 -30.73 -18.81 12.72
CA GLY A 661 -31.37 -18.42 13.98
C GLY A 661 -32.04 -19.62 14.67
N THR A 662 -32.23 -19.52 15.98
CA THR A 662 -33.12 -20.42 16.73
C THR A 662 -34.27 -19.60 17.31
N VAL A 663 -35.50 -20.05 17.09
CA VAL A 663 -36.69 -19.27 17.45
C VAL A 663 -36.88 -19.26 18.97
N THR A 664 -36.82 -18.10 19.60
CA THR A 664 -36.93 -17.95 21.06
C THR A 664 -38.36 -17.76 21.54
N SER A 665 -39.20 -17.13 20.71
CA SER A 665 -40.63 -16.93 20.94
C SER A 665 -41.36 -16.83 19.58
N VAL A 666 -42.67 -17.06 19.61
CA VAL A 666 -43.60 -16.77 18.50
C VAL A 666 -44.86 -16.18 19.12
N ASP A 667 -45.32 -15.04 18.64
CA ASP A 667 -46.53 -14.38 19.13
C ASP A 667 -47.82 -14.87 18.43
N ALA A 668 -48.95 -14.24 18.74
CA ALA A 668 -50.25 -14.56 18.13
C ALA A 668 -50.43 -14.02 16.70
N GLU A 669 -49.60 -13.07 16.28
CA GLU A 669 -49.63 -12.43 14.95
C GLU A 669 -48.68 -13.13 13.95
N GLY A 670 -47.81 -14.02 14.46
CA GLY A 670 -46.84 -14.77 13.70
C GLY A 670 -45.47 -14.09 13.59
N ASN A 671 -45.15 -13.15 14.48
CA ASN A 671 -43.80 -12.60 14.62
C ASN A 671 -42.95 -13.55 15.48
N CYS A 672 -41.66 -13.66 15.15
CA CYS A 672 -40.69 -14.51 15.81
C CYS A 672 -39.49 -13.70 16.29
N GLU A 673 -39.09 -13.88 17.55
CA GLU A 673 -37.76 -13.50 18.00
C GLU A 673 -36.76 -14.62 17.69
N LEU A 674 -35.53 -14.25 17.29
CA LEU A 674 -34.47 -15.20 16.94
C LEU A 674 -33.25 -15.02 17.85
N SER A 675 -32.68 -16.14 18.31
CA SER A 675 -31.42 -16.13 19.04
C SER A 675 -30.31 -15.48 18.20
N LYS A 676 -29.57 -14.55 18.83
CA LYS A 676 -28.48 -13.74 18.24
C LYS A 676 -28.90 -12.61 17.28
N PHE A 677 -30.19 -12.29 17.14
CA PHE A 677 -30.65 -11.15 16.35
C PHE A 677 -31.44 -10.16 17.20
N SER A 678 -31.24 -8.86 16.97
CA SER A 678 -32.06 -7.79 17.53
C SER A 678 -33.19 -7.45 16.57
N GLY A 679 -34.43 -7.77 16.95
CA GLY A 679 -35.64 -7.47 16.20
C GLY A 679 -36.58 -8.65 16.02
N GLU A 680 -37.81 -8.34 15.59
CA GLU A 680 -38.86 -9.31 15.29
C GLU A 680 -38.86 -9.65 13.80
N PHE A 681 -39.06 -10.93 13.47
CA PHE A 681 -39.11 -11.45 12.10
C PHE A 681 -40.45 -12.12 11.85
N GLN A 682 -41.16 -11.75 10.78
CA GLN A 682 -42.40 -12.43 10.43
C GLN A 682 -42.11 -13.91 10.09
N ALA A 683 -42.78 -14.87 10.72
CA ALA A 683 -42.58 -16.31 10.51
C ALA A 683 -42.70 -16.73 9.05
N SER A 684 -43.54 -16.01 8.29
CA SER A 684 -43.70 -16.16 6.84
C SER A 684 -42.41 -15.91 6.07
N SER A 685 -41.47 -15.07 6.54
CA SER A 685 -40.22 -14.69 5.87
C SER A 685 -39.06 -15.68 6.07
N LEU A 686 -39.21 -16.60 7.03
CA LEU A 686 -38.18 -17.53 7.47
C LEU A 686 -38.25 -18.86 6.69
N LEU A 687 -37.12 -19.55 6.55
CA LEU A 687 -37.08 -20.92 5.99
C LEU A 687 -36.78 -21.94 7.11
N PRO A 688 -37.73 -22.82 7.50
CA PRO A 688 -37.51 -23.84 8.53
C PRO A 688 -36.48 -24.89 8.12
N VAL A 689 -35.58 -25.25 9.04
CA VAL A 689 -34.57 -26.30 8.83
C VAL A 689 -35.13 -27.66 9.27
N CYS A 690 -35.66 -28.43 8.31
CA CYS A 690 -36.13 -29.79 8.55
C CYS A 690 -34.96 -30.80 8.59
N HIS A 691 -34.28 -30.96 9.73
CA HIS A 691 -33.10 -31.83 9.85
C HIS A 691 -33.32 -33.28 9.37
N GLU A 692 -34.43 -33.92 9.75
CA GLU A 692 -34.77 -35.29 9.33
C GLU A 692 -34.96 -35.45 7.82
N LEU A 693 -35.45 -34.40 7.15
CA LEU A 693 -35.73 -34.39 5.71
C LEU A 693 -34.68 -33.58 4.91
N LEU A 694 -33.55 -33.26 5.52
CA LEU A 694 -32.52 -32.40 4.95
C LEU A 694 -31.94 -32.93 3.62
N PRO A 695 -31.69 -34.26 3.45
CA PRO A 695 -31.27 -34.81 2.16
C PRO A 695 -32.34 -34.65 1.07
N LEU A 696 -33.63 -34.77 1.42
CA LEU A 696 -34.73 -34.56 0.49
C LEU A 696 -34.83 -33.07 0.11
N HIS A 697 -34.93 -32.18 1.09
CA HIS A 697 -35.06 -30.73 0.91
C HIS A 697 -33.92 -30.15 0.05
N THR A 698 -32.67 -30.50 0.37
CA THR A 698 -31.50 -30.03 -0.39
C THR A 698 -31.44 -30.63 -1.80
N SER A 699 -31.83 -31.91 -1.99
CA SER A 699 -31.87 -32.52 -3.33
C SER A 699 -32.88 -31.87 -4.28
N VAL A 700 -33.97 -31.29 -3.76
CA VAL A 700 -34.98 -30.58 -4.56
C VAL A 700 -34.43 -29.25 -5.07
N TYR A 701 -33.82 -28.44 -4.21
CA TYR A 701 -33.08 -27.23 -4.64
C TYR A 701 -32.00 -27.56 -5.67
N MET A 702 -31.20 -28.61 -5.45
CA MET A 702 -30.17 -29.06 -6.40
C MET A 702 -30.74 -29.39 -7.78
N ASN A 703 -31.90 -30.04 -7.84
CA ASN A 703 -32.55 -30.37 -9.10
C ASN A 703 -33.18 -29.14 -9.78
N ARG A 704 -33.80 -28.23 -9.02
CA ARG A 704 -34.33 -26.96 -9.55
C ARG A 704 -33.22 -26.07 -10.13
N ALA A 705 -32.08 -25.98 -9.43
CA ALA A 705 -30.89 -25.31 -9.94
C ALA A 705 -30.37 -25.90 -11.25
N ARG A 706 -30.40 -27.23 -11.42
CA ARG A 706 -30.03 -27.87 -12.70
C ARG A 706 -31.01 -27.52 -13.82
N CYS A 707 -32.31 -27.42 -13.55
CA CYS A 707 -33.29 -26.94 -14.52
C CYS A 707 -32.96 -25.50 -14.94
N ARG A 708 -32.83 -24.60 -13.96
CA ARG A 708 -32.48 -23.20 -14.14
C ARG A 708 -31.16 -23.02 -14.92
N GLN A 709 -30.14 -23.85 -14.68
CA GLN A 709 -28.90 -23.86 -15.49
C GLN A 709 -29.12 -24.23 -16.96
N ASN A 710 -29.97 -25.21 -17.28
CA ASN A 710 -30.28 -25.58 -18.67
C ASN A 710 -31.13 -24.51 -19.38
N LEU A 711 -31.92 -23.74 -18.62
CA LEU A 711 -32.68 -22.58 -19.09
C LEU A 711 -31.86 -21.28 -19.15
N GLY A 712 -30.55 -21.30 -18.84
CA GLY A 712 -29.70 -20.10 -18.79
C GLY A 712 -29.96 -19.16 -17.60
N ARG A 713 -30.88 -19.51 -16.69
CA ARG A 713 -31.26 -18.78 -15.47
C ARG A 713 -30.18 -18.93 -14.37
N HIS A 714 -28.94 -18.56 -14.68
CA HIS A 714 -27.77 -18.84 -13.84
C HIS A 714 -27.78 -18.13 -12.48
N ARG A 715 -28.34 -16.91 -12.37
CA ARG A 715 -28.48 -16.18 -11.10
C ARG A 715 -29.37 -16.95 -10.13
N GLU A 716 -30.55 -17.36 -10.57
CA GLU A 716 -31.49 -18.15 -9.77
C GLU A 716 -30.94 -19.54 -9.43
N ALA A 717 -30.17 -20.16 -10.33
CA ALA A 717 -29.47 -21.40 -10.00
C ALA A 717 -28.42 -21.20 -8.90
N ALA A 718 -27.65 -20.10 -8.93
CA ALA A 718 -26.66 -19.79 -7.89
C ALA A 718 -27.32 -19.48 -6.53
N GLN A 719 -28.51 -18.86 -6.54
CA GLN A 719 -29.37 -18.66 -5.38
C GLN A 719 -29.82 -20.01 -4.77
N ASP A 720 -30.46 -20.89 -5.54
CA ASP A 720 -30.89 -22.23 -5.09
C ASP A 720 -29.73 -23.03 -4.48
N LEU A 721 -28.56 -23.01 -5.11
CA LEU A 721 -27.38 -23.72 -4.64
C LEU A 721 -26.77 -23.07 -3.38
N THR A 722 -26.99 -21.78 -3.17
CA THR A 722 -26.65 -21.09 -1.92
C THR A 722 -27.59 -21.50 -0.79
N ALA A 723 -28.89 -21.68 -1.06
CA ALA A 723 -29.82 -22.27 -0.09
C ALA A 723 -29.39 -23.70 0.31
N VAL A 724 -28.95 -24.53 -0.64
CA VAL A 724 -28.40 -25.88 -0.35
C VAL A 724 -27.19 -25.82 0.59
N VAL A 725 -26.23 -24.95 0.31
CA VAL A 725 -25.02 -24.81 1.15
C VAL A 725 -25.39 -24.31 2.55
N SER A 726 -26.32 -23.36 2.68
CA SER A 726 -26.79 -22.85 3.98
C SER A 726 -27.56 -23.92 4.78
N LEU A 727 -28.42 -24.69 4.13
CA LEU A 727 -29.18 -25.80 4.75
C LEU A 727 -28.24 -26.89 5.30
N TRP A 728 -27.22 -27.30 4.53
CA TRP A 728 -26.24 -28.27 5.01
C TRP A 728 -25.33 -27.70 6.11
N LYS A 729 -24.94 -26.42 6.04
CA LYS A 729 -24.21 -25.76 7.15
C LYS A 729 -25.04 -25.67 8.44
N ALA A 730 -26.37 -25.67 8.32
CA ALA A 730 -27.32 -25.69 9.43
C ALA A 730 -27.71 -27.10 9.90
N ALA A 731 -27.10 -28.17 9.38
CA ALA A 731 -27.34 -29.53 9.87
C ALA A 731 -26.88 -29.69 11.35
N ASP A 732 -27.68 -30.40 12.16
CA ASP A 732 -27.28 -30.73 13.52
C ASP A 732 -26.09 -31.71 13.48
N ARG A 733 -24.96 -31.29 14.05
CA ARG A 733 -23.73 -32.09 14.12
C ARG A 733 -23.94 -33.41 14.86
N ARG A 734 -24.84 -33.48 15.84
CA ARG A 734 -25.15 -34.72 16.57
C ARG A 734 -25.82 -35.76 15.67
N LEU A 735 -26.69 -35.33 14.76
CA LEU A 735 -27.33 -36.23 13.79
C LEU A 735 -26.32 -36.72 12.74
N LEU A 736 -25.44 -35.85 12.26
CA LEU A 736 -24.35 -36.20 11.33
C LEU A 736 -23.28 -37.11 11.94
N GLU A 737 -23.10 -37.07 13.26
CA GLU A 737 -22.21 -37.98 13.99
C GLU A 737 -22.88 -39.34 14.29
N ALA A 738 -24.20 -39.35 14.46
CA ALA A 738 -24.98 -40.57 14.72
C ALA A 738 -25.31 -41.38 13.46
N ASP A 739 -25.47 -40.72 12.29
CA ASP A 739 -25.84 -41.36 11.03
C ASP A 739 -24.76 -41.17 9.93
N PRO A 740 -24.00 -42.23 9.61
CA PRO A 740 -23.02 -42.21 8.51
C PRO A 740 -23.62 -41.91 7.13
N GLU A 741 -24.86 -42.32 6.84
CA GLU A 741 -25.50 -42.05 5.54
C GLU A 741 -25.85 -40.56 5.41
N MET A 742 -26.31 -39.93 6.49
CA MET A 742 -26.55 -38.49 6.54
C MET A 742 -25.24 -37.69 6.36
N LYS A 743 -24.14 -38.17 6.92
CA LYS A 743 -22.80 -37.57 6.77
C LYS A 743 -22.28 -37.67 5.34
N ASP A 744 -22.41 -38.82 4.70
CA ASP A 744 -22.08 -38.99 3.28
C ASP A 744 -22.99 -38.13 2.38
N ALA A 745 -24.25 -37.95 2.75
CA ALA A 745 -25.17 -37.03 2.08
C ALA A 745 -24.77 -35.56 2.26
N GLU A 746 -24.30 -35.12 3.44
CA GLU A 746 -23.76 -33.77 3.68
C GLU A 746 -22.58 -33.49 2.75
N VAL A 747 -21.56 -34.36 2.78
CA VAL A 747 -20.34 -34.19 1.99
C VAL A 747 -20.68 -34.15 0.49
N LYS A 748 -21.49 -35.11 0.02
CA LYS A 748 -21.94 -35.21 -1.38
C LYS A 748 -22.80 -34.03 -1.81
N GLY A 749 -23.71 -33.58 -0.95
CA GLY A 749 -24.55 -32.41 -1.19
C GLY A 749 -23.72 -31.14 -1.34
N LEU A 750 -22.81 -30.88 -0.40
CA LEU A 750 -21.98 -29.68 -0.37
C LEU A 750 -21.04 -29.57 -1.56
N TYR A 751 -20.19 -30.56 -1.85
CA TYR A 751 -19.25 -30.44 -2.97
C TYR A 751 -19.97 -30.35 -4.33
N THR A 752 -21.14 -30.99 -4.46
CA THR A 752 -21.92 -30.93 -5.71
C THR A 752 -22.59 -29.57 -5.84
N ALA A 753 -23.10 -29.00 -4.74
CA ALA A 753 -23.71 -27.67 -4.73
C ALA A 753 -22.69 -26.60 -5.08
N GLU A 754 -21.51 -26.64 -4.45
CA GLU A 754 -20.40 -25.73 -4.71
C GLU A 754 -19.90 -25.84 -6.15
N TYR A 755 -19.70 -27.06 -6.68
CA TYR A 755 -19.35 -27.25 -8.10
C TYR A 755 -20.37 -26.62 -9.06
N LEU A 756 -21.67 -26.90 -8.87
CA LEU A 756 -22.73 -26.32 -9.71
C LEU A 756 -22.81 -24.79 -9.54
N ARG A 757 -22.57 -24.27 -8.33
CA ARG A 757 -22.65 -22.84 -8.03
C ARG A 757 -21.48 -22.10 -8.66
N GLY A 758 -20.28 -22.69 -8.62
CA GLY A 758 -19.11 -22.19 -9.33
C GLY A 758 -19.32 -22.12 -10.84
N ARG A 759 -19.99 -23.13 -11.45
CA ARG A 759 -20.38 -23.06 -12.87
C ARG A 759 -21.38 -21.94 -13.16
N SER A 760 -22.41 -21.78 -12.33
CA SER A 760 -23.40 -20.69 -12.49
C SER A 760 -22.74 -19.31 -12.36
N ARG A 761 -21.89 -19.14 -11.35
CA ARG A 761 -21.13 -17.90 -11.10
C ARG A 761 -20.16 -17.58 -12.23
N LEU A 762 -19.40 -18.56 -12.73
CA LEU A 762 -18.54 -18.36 -13.90
C LEU A 762 -19.34 -17.93 -15.13
N ALA A 763 -20.53 -18.50 -15.36
CA ALA A 763 -21.42 -18.09 -16.46
C ALA A 763 -22.01 -16.67 -16.29
N LEU A 764 -22.06 -16.15 -15.06
CA LEU A 764 -22.42 -14.77 -14.74
C LEU A 764 -21.21 -13.80 -14.79
N GLY A 765 -19.99 -14.28 -15.04
CA GLY A 765 -18.75 -13.50 -14.96
C GLY A 765 -18.12 -13.43 -13.57
N LEU A 766 -18.73 -14.03 -12.54
CA LEU A 766 -18.30 -14.03 -11.15
C LEU A 766 -17.18 -15.06 -10.89
N ALA A 767 -16.03 -14.86 -11.53
CA ALA A 767 -14.89 -15.77 -11.52
C ALA A 767 -14.17 -15.91 -10.15
N ARG A 768 -14.15 -14.90 -9.28
CA ARG A 768 -13.65 -15.01 -7.88
C ARG A 768 -14.58 -15.82 -7.00
N GLN A 769 -15.87 -15.54 -7.00
CA GLN A 769 -16.82 -16.37 -6.25
C GLN A 769 -16.82 -17.82 -6.77
N ALA A 770 -16.69 -18.02 -8.08
CA ALA A 770 -16.49 -19.36 -8.66
C ALA A 770 -15.17 -20.02 -8.22
N ALA A 771 -14.07 -19.28 -8.10
CA ALA A 771 -12.82 -19.80 -7.55
C ALA A 771 -12.95 -20.20 -6.08
N GLN A 772 -13.72 -19.46 -5.29
CA GLN A 772 -14.03 -19.83 -3.91
C GLN A 772 -14.81 -21.14 -3.84
N ASP A 773 -15.89 -21.27 -4.63
CA ASP A 773 -16.68 -22.51 -4.72
C ASP A 773 -15.81 -23.72 -5.12
N VAL A 774 -14.91 -23.55 -6.10
CA VAL A 774 -14.00 -24.61 -6.54
C VAL A 774 -13.00 -25.00 -5.44
N ARG A 775 -12.50 -24.04 -4.64
CA ARG A 775 -11.63 -24.34 -3.49
C ARG A 775 -12.38 -25.09 -2.40
N ASP A 776 -13.57 -24.62 -2.03
CA ASP A 776 -14.38 -25.23 -0.98
C ASP A 776 -14.79 -26.66 -1.37
N ALA A 777 -15.23 -26.88 -2.61
CA ALA A 777 -15.59 -28.20 -3.12
C ALA A 777 -14.40 -29.18 -3.13
N LEU A 778 -13.19 -28.71 -3.47
CA LEU A 778 -11.97 -29.54 -3.45
C LEU A 778 -11.53 -29.88 -2.03
N ALA A 779 -11.70 -28.97 -1.06
CA ALA A 779 -11.35 -29.19 0.35
C ALA A 779 -12.19 -30.29 1.03
N ARG A 780 -13.34 -30.66 0.43
CA ARG A 780 -14.24 -31.72 0.91
C ARG A 780 -13.87 -33.14 0.46
N ASN A 781 -12.68 -33.33 -0.14
CA ASN A 781 -12.19 -34.62 -0.65
C ASN A 781 -13.21 -35.37 -1.53
N PRO A 782 -13.73 -34.75 -2.61
CA PRO A 782 -14.76 -35.37 -3.44
C PRO A 782 -14.21 -36.55 -4.27
N PRO A 783 -15.08 -37.44 -4.80
CA PRO A 783 -14.65 -38.58 -5.61
C PRO A 783 -13.84 -38.19 -6.86
N ALA A 784 -12.97 -39.08 -7.33
CA ALA A 784 -12.03 -38.82 -8.43
C ALA A 784 -12.70 -38.27 -9.72
N ALA A 785 -13.91 -38.72 -10.06
CA ALA A 785 -14.69 -38.21 -11.18
C ALA A 785 -15.05 -36.71 -11.00
N THR A 786 -15.46 -36.33 -9.80
CA THR A 786 -15.77 -34.93 -9.43
C THR A 786 -14.51 -34.09 -9.34
N VAL A 787 -13.39 -34.63 -8.83
CA VAL A 787 -12.08 -33.94 -8.83
C VAL A 787 -11.66 -33.58 -10.25
N LYS A 788 -11.89 -34.45 -11.25
CA LYS A 788 -11.61 -34.15 -12.66
C LYS A 788 -12.45 -32.96 -13.16
N GLN A 789 -13.74 -32.91 -12.83
CA GLN A 789 -14.64 -31.80 -13.19
C GLN A 789 -14.25 -30.49 -12.48
N LEU A 790 -13.91 -30.53 -11.19
CA LEU A 790 -13.44 -29.38 -10.43
C LEU A 790 -12.09 -28.83 -10.91
N LYS A 791 -11.17 -29.70 -11.32
CA LYS A 791 -9.91 -29.28 -11.97
C LYS A 791 -10.15 -28.59 -13.30
N GLN A 792 -11.08 -29.09 -14.11
CA GLN A 792 -11.47 -28.46 -15.38
C GLN A 792 -12.10 -27.07 -15.12
N LEU A 793 -13.07 -26.97 -14.21
CA LEU A 793 -13.68 -25.70 -13.82
C LEU A 793 -12.64 -24.73 -13.23
N ARG A 794 -11.65 -25.22 -12.47
CA ARG A 794 -10.55 -24.38 -11.97
C ARG A 794 -9.75 -23.71 -13.09
N ILE A 795 -9.50 -24.42 -14.18
CA ILE A 795 -8.77 -23.88 -15.34
C ILE A 795 -9.62 -22.83 -16.05
N GLU A 796 -10.92 -23.09 -16.25
CA GLU A 796 -11.87 -22.14 -16.87
C GLU A 796 -12.01 -20.86 -16.03
N VAL A 797 -12.11 -21.01 -14.70
CA VAL A 797 -12.13 -19.90 -13.76
C VAL A 797 -10.82 -19.11 -13.77
N GLN A 798 -9.67 -19.79 -13.79
CA GLN A 798 -8.36 -19.13 -13.85
C GLN A 798 -8.20 -18.32 -15.14
N ALA A 799 -8.57 -18.90 -16.30
CA ALA A 799 -8.54 -18.21 -17.58
C ALA A 799 -9.48 -16.98 -17.60
N ALA A 800 -10.65 -17.06 -16.96
CA ALA A 800 -11.53 -15.91 -16.80
C ALA A 800 -10.91 -14.81 -15.93
N GLN A 801 -10.27 -15.17 -14.80
CA GLN A 801 -9.56 -14.23 -13.94
C GLN A 801 -8.35 -13.57 -14.62
N GLU A 802 -7.59 -14.33 -15.41
CA GLU A 802 -6.45 -13.83 -16.18
C GLU A 802 -6.93 -12.83 -17.26
N LYS A 803 -7.94 -13.20 -18.04
CA LYS A 803 -8.57 -12.30 -19.03
C LYS A 803 -9.11 -11.01 -18.38
N GLN A 804 -9.73 -11.11 -17.20
CA GLN A 804 -10.24 -9.93 -16.48
C GLN A 804 -9.09 -9.03 -15.96
N ARG A 805 -7.97 -9.62 -15.52
CA ARG A 805 -6.76 -8.88 -15.12
C ARG A 805 -6.07 -8.19 -16.29
N GLU A 806 -6.03 -8.81 -17.47
CA GLU A 806 -5.48 -8.19 -18.69
C GLU A 806 -6.27 -6.95 -19.10
N VAL A 807 -7.60 -6.98 -18.97
CA VAL A 807 -8.48 -5.84 -19.32
C VAL A 807 -8.51 -4.76 -18.23
N ASN A 808 -8.65 -5.15 -16.96
CA ASN A 808 -8.84 -4.18 -15.86
C ASN A 808 -7.51 -3.66 -15.26
N GLY A 809 -6.43 -4.45 -15.34
CA GLY A 809 -5.14 -4.14 -14.71
C GLY A 809 -4.51 -2.83 -15.17
N PRO A 810 -4.44 -2.53 -16.49
CA PRO A 810 -3.95 -1.25 -16.99
C PRO A 810 -4.78 -0.06 -16.48
N LEU A 811 -6.12 -0.17 -16.51
CA LEU A 811 -7.03 0.89 -16.05
C LEU A 811 -6.89 1.15 -14.53
N ALA A 812 -6.87 0.09 -13.72
CA ALA A 812 -6.66 0.19 -12.28
C ALA A 812 -5.30 0.83 -11.92
N LYS A 813 -4.25 0.56 -12.73
CA LYS A 813 -2.93 1.17 -12.57
C LYS A 813 -2.94 2.67 -12.87
N GLU A 814 -3.65 3.12 -13.90
CA GLU A 814 -3.80 4.56 -14.18
C GLU A 814 -4.63 5.28 -13.11
N LEU A 815 -5.71 4.65 -12.60
CA LEU A 815 -6.47 5.19 -11.46
C LEU A 815 -5.61 5.32 -10.20
N ALA A 816 -4.76 4.34 -9.91
CA ALA A 816 -3.82 4.41 -8.78
C ALA A 816 -2.83 5.59 -8.91
N LYS A 817 -2.37 5.89 -10.13
CA LYS A 817 -1.55 7.10 -10.38
C LYS A 817 -2.33 8.38 -10.11
N THR A 818 -3.60 8.48 -10.52
CA THR A 818 -4.41 9.68 -10.25
C THR A 818 -4.67 9.87 -8.76
N VAL A 819 -4.85 8.81 -7.97
CA VAL A 819 -4.93 8.92 -6.49
C VAL A 819 -3.63 9.49 -5.90
N ILE A 820 -2.47 8.98 -6.35
CA ILE A 820 -1.16 9.47 -5.89
C ILE A 820 -1.00 10.96 -6.24
N ALA A 821 -1.37 11.38 -7.45
CA ALA A 821 -1.34 12.78 -7.85
C ALA A 821 -2.26 13.66 -7.00
N MET A 822 -3.53 13.24 -6.80
CA MET A 822 -4.51 14.00 -6.00
C MET A 822 -4.12 14.14 -4.52
N ARG A 823 -3.41 13.15 -3.95
CA ARG A 823 -2.90 13.18 -2.55
C ARG A 823 -1.58 13.95 -2.38
N GLY A 824 -1.09 14.63 -3.43
CA GLY A 824 0.13 15.45 -3.38
C GLY A 824 1.43 14.67 -3.64
N GLY A 825 1.36 13.55 -4.36
CA GLY A 825 2.47 12.62 -4.56
C GLY A 825 2.66 11.66 -3.38
N PRO A 826 3.60 10.71 -3.49
CA PRO A 826 3.91 9.84 -2.37
C PRO A 826 4.65 10.66 -1.30
N LYS A 827 4.01 10.84 -0.13
CA LYS A 827 4.70 11.27 1.10
C LYS A 827 5.58 10.11 1.59
N ILE A 828 6.72 9.91 0.93
CA ILE A 828 7.79 9.02 1.39
C ILE A 828 8.50 9.76 2.52
N PHE A 829 8.23 9.33 3.76
CA PHE A 829 9.02 9.68 4.94
C PHE A 829 10.34 8.89 4.96
#